data_AF-A0A9D9UQ28-F1
#
_entry.id   AF-A0A9D9UQ28-F1
#
_cell.length_a   1.000
_cell.length_b   1.000
_cell.length_c   1.000
_cell.angle_alpha   90.00
_cell.angle_beta   90.00
_cell.angle_gamma   90.00
#
_symmetry.space_group_name_H-M   'P 1'
#
loop_
_entity.id
_entity.type
_entity.pdbx_description
1 polymer ?
#
loop_
_entity_poly.entity_id
_entity_poly.type
_entity_poly.pdbx_seq_one_letter_code
_entity_poly.pdbx_strand_id
1 'polypeptide(L)'
;MIHLNHSKWQGNYTLPPLNDLRWRALVLLFTYLILGITFLGFSRKPLQVVILILSGVVLDVLLNGLLKGRKVFPLSAMISCVSMAILLNWSFDFHYLFLPVFVCIVSKYVFTLHGKHFFNPSLFAICFCILFTGDYISLSPSYQWYGSASSAWMMAYFVVTGALMLFIFKINRLWLVGSFLIFFLVQTIIRAYIMQNVIPFETLFIGSLTSPALYLFTFYMITDPSTSPDNKKEQIVVGFFIALLDLLFHLKFSLYTFFFAGITVATVRYLYFIFKYWRHHSFTNYAINWSKYAVLILFGLPVLWSFNYHKKQQLLSENVDMSLSVIPASHSGLTGRKGLVIEAVDERLQHVAKWVLSVGDAACVADVDNDGLPDLFLTQPLKHDDDQGKLYINKGDFRFEKVEIPDLEKYIGAPKKYGVPGFAFFLDYDNDGDKDLFVGFGFGHSFLFDNRIIPDGKLRFTEIDVPFLQDQHTVCLAANGMDFNNDGKIDLILTNALHQYLPDYGQKKVPLNIFDLPQPEYEGDRRMFHFMHESWHNANNGGLNYLLINTGTPDVFRSVDKRESLLKETRWSLAVGTMDMNNDGYTDLFIANDFGRDDWYLNDKGKRFIRQQGHFYGDIGLDTYKGMNASISDFDGNGKEDVYISNVHHEMQAEGSLLWMNHTNDFATKIDFTEGAQRHNLLNANRFGWGAAVGDLDLNGWPDVVQANGMVDDVWDKKWKEPRNFWYYQAQIARTGPEIHSYADKWADIRGCYIYPNEEDRISLNLGDGMFRDATSALGFTHKANTRAVAMADFENDGDLDILVTNQFDDPFLYKNNVTGKKWIGFVLEGNGKNTNRDAVGSKVILHYTKNGKLHTQIREIRLTNGFLAMGDNRVLFGLEDGENITNISVEIHWHNGKRQDIFQLDMNNYHKIRQQ
;
A
#
# COMPACT_ATOMS: atom_id res chain seq x y z
N MET A 1 -28.12 38.77 -4.35
CA MET A 1 -28.63 38.36 -3.03
C MET A 1 -29.75 37.35 -3.22
N ILE A 2 -29.58 36.10 -2.77
CA ILE A 2 -30.69 35.15 -2.67
C ILE A 2 -31.54 35.63 -1.49
N HIS A 3 -32.71 36.22 -1.75
CA HIS A 3 -33.64 36.56 -0.68
C HIS A 3 -34.24 35.27 -0.11
N LEU A 4 -33.70 34.81 1.02
CA LEU A 4 -34.24 33.72 1.83
C LEU A 4 -35.57 34.19 2.44
N ASN A 5 -36.67 33.97 1.73
CA ASN A 5 -37.99 34.24 2.29
C ASN A 5 -38.41 33.09 3.21
N HIS A 6 -38.06 33.19 4.50
CA HIS A 6 -38.39 32.20 5.53
C HIS A 6 -39.90 31.88 5.60
N SER A 7 -40.77 32.83 5.20
CA SER A 7 -42.22 32.62 5.15
C SER A 7 -42.67 31.63 4.07
N LYS A 8 -41.83 31.28 3.09
CA LYS A 8 -42.11 30.23 2.09
C LYS A 8 -41.81 28.81 2.58
N TRP A 9 -41.20 28.65 3.76
CA TRP A 9 -40.92 27.34 4.37
C TRP A 9 -42.04 26.95 5.35
N GLN A 10 -43.30 27.12 4.95
CA GLN A 10 -44.46 26.79 5.79
C GLN A 10 -44.83 25.31 5.72
N GLY A 11 -45.15 24.70 6.87
CA GLY A 11 -45.49 23.27 7.03
C GLY A 11 -44.59 22.54 8.05
N ASN A 12 -45.06 21.40 8.56
CA ASN A 12 -44.30 20.46 9.38
C ASN A 12 -43.53 19.48 8.49
N TYR A 13 -42.42 18.90 8.99
CA TYR A 13 -41.79 17.76 8.32
C TYR A 13 -42.80 16.62 8.21
N THR A 14 -43.12 16.23 6.98
CA THR A 14 -43.94 15.05 6.74
C THR A 14 -43.04 13.81 6.85
N LEU A 15 -43.16 13.10 7.98
CA LEU A 15 -42.53 11.80 8.16
C LEU A 15 -43.20 10.79 7.21
N PRO A 16 -42.43 10.07 6.37
CA PRO A 16 -42.98 9.00 5.56
C PRO A 16 -43.59 7.94 6.47
N PRO A 17 -44.76 7.40 6.13
CA PRO A 17 -45.40 6.37 6.95
C PRO A 17 -44.48 5.15 7.08
N LEU A 18 -44.59 4.40 8.18
CA LEU A 18 -43.72 3.24 8.45
C LEU A 18 -43.80 2.13 7.39
N ASN A 19 -44.86 2.12 6.58
CA ASN A 19 -45.02 1.19 5.45
C ASN A 19 -44.32 1.66 4.16
N ASP A 20 -43.70 2.85 4.14
CA ASP A 20 -42.92 3.32 3.01
C ASP A 20 -41.72 2.41 2.76
N LEU A 21 -41.58 1.93 1.53
CA LEU A 21 -40.54 0.98 1.12
C LEU A 21 -39.12 1.50 1.35
N ARG A 22 -38.95 2.82 1.35
CA ARG A 22 -37.65 3.47 1.56
C ARG A 22 -37.10 3.19 2.97
N TRP A 23 -37.96 3.03 3.99
CA TRP A 23 -37.49 2.64 5.32
C TRP A 23 -36.84 1.27 5.30
N ARG A 24 -37.45 0.32 4.58
CA ARG A 24 -36.93 -1.05 4.44
C ARG A 24 -35.64 -1.10 3.65
N ALA A 25 -35.56 -0.32 2.56
CA ALA A 25 -34.34 -0.17 1.78
C ALA A 25 -33.19 0.41 2.62
N LEU A 26 -33.47 1.44 3.44
CA LEU A 26 -32.49 2.03 4.32
C LEU A 26 -31.98 1.04 5.37
N VAL A 27 -32.89 0.34 6.08
CA VAL A 27 -32.52 -0.64 7.11
C VAL A 27 -31.60 -1.71 6.51
N LEU A 28 -31.98 -2.26 5.37
CA LEU A 28 -31.24 -3.32 4.71
C LEU A 28 -29.84 -2.84 4.26
N LEU A 29 -29.73 -1.67 3.62
CA LEU A 29 -28.42 -1.12 3.24
C LEU A 29 -27.57 -0.78 4.46
N PHE A 30 -28.17 -0.28 5.53
CA PHE A 30 -27.45 0.02 6.75
C PHE A 30 -26.95 -1.24 7.45
N THR A 31 -27.75 -2.31 7.46
CA THR A 31 -27.31 -3.65 7.91
C THR A 31 -26.12 -4.13 7.10
N TYR A 32 -26.13 -3.94 5.77
CA TYR A 32 -24.97 -4.28 4.93
C TYR A 32 -23.72 -3.50 5.30
N LEU A 33 -23.85 -2.20 5.50
CA LEU A 33 -22.72 -1.37 5.87
C LEU A 33 -22.14 -1.80 7.22
N ILE A 34 -22.98 -2.12 8.22
CA ILE A 34 -22.52 -2.63 9.52
C ILE A 34 -21.80 -3.97 9.36
N LEU A 35 -22.41 -4.92 8.65
CA LEU A 35 -21.79 -6.23 8.41
C LEU A 35 -20.47 -6.08 7.62
N GLY A 36 -20.42 -5.15 6.67
CA GLY A 36 -19.23 -4.84 5.90
C GLY A 36 -18.08 -4.36 6.77
N ILE A 37 -18.37 -3.38 7.64
CA ILE A 37 -17.39 -2.81 8.58
C ILE A 37 -16.97 -3.81 9.67
N THR A 38 -17.83 -4.78 10.00
CA THR A 38 -17.54 -5.72 11.10
C THR A 38 -16.87 -7.00 10.61
N PHE A 39 -17.23 -7.49 9.42
CA PHE A 39 -16.86 -8.85 8.96
C PHE A 39 -16.23 -8.91 7.57
N LEU A 40 -16.41 -7.89 6.71
CA LEU A 40 -15.97 -7.93 5.31
C LEU A 40 -14.82 -6.97 5.00
N GLY A 41 -14.19 -6.43 6.03
CA GLY A 41 -13.02 -5.58 5.84
C GLY A 41 -13.33 -4.17 5.39
N PHE A 42 -14.57 -3.67 5.39
CA PHE A 42 -14.82 -2.30 4.90
C PHE A 42 -14.11 -1.31 5.80
N SER A 43 -13.07 -0.66 5.25
CA SER A 43 -12.26 0.35 5.95
C SER A 43 -13.04 1.66 6.11
N ARG A 44 -14.05 1.65 6.98
CA ARG A 44 -14.93 2.80 7.24
C ARG A 44 -15.11 2.95 8.74
N LYS A 45 -14.65 4.09 9.26
CA LYS A 45 -14.91 4.44 10.67
C LYS A 45 -16.37 4.84 10.83
N PRO A 46 -17.05 4.46 11.94
CA PRO A 46 -18.45 4.83 12.17
C PRO A 46 -18.72 6.34 12.04
N LEU A 47 -17.77 7.18 12.48
CA LEU A 47 -17.88 8.63 12.36
C LEU A 47 -17.92 9.11 10.89
N GLN A 48 -17.12 8.51 10.00
CA GLN A 48 -17.13 8.85 8.57
C GLN A 48 -18.50 8.55 7.95
N VAL A 49 -19.10 7.40 8.29
CA VAL A 49 -20.44 7.03 7.84
C VAL A 49 -21.48 8.04 8.33
N VAL A 50 -21.41 8.43 9.60
CA VAL A 50 -22.32 9.42 10.18
C VAL A 50 -22.19 10.76 9.47
N ILE A 51 -20.97 11.27 9.26
CA ILE A 51 -20.71 12.53 8.57
C ILE A 51 -21.25 12.49 7.14
N LEU A 52 -21.01 11.41 6.39
CA LEU A 52 -21.52 11.25 5.03
C LEU A 52 -23.04 11.32 4.95
N ILE A 53 -23.74 10.61 5.84
CA ILE A 53 -25.20 10.59 5.90
C ILE A 53 -25.75 11.97 6.30
N LEU A 54 -25.19 12.58 7.36
CA LEU A 54 -25.61 13.90 7.83
C LEU A 54 -25.42 14.97 6.76
N SER A 55 -24.31 14.93 6.03
CA SER A 55 -24.02 15.88 4.95
C SER A 55 -25.06 15.79 3.83
N GLY A 56 -25.42 14.58 3.39
CA GLY A 56 -26.46 14.40 2.38
C GLY A 56 -27.85 14.80 2.88
N VAL A 57 -28.16 14.52 4.14
CA VAL A 57 -29.41 14.92 4.81
C VAL A 57 -29.55 16.44 4.84
N VAL A 58 -28.53 17.14 5.33
CA VAL A 58 -28.53 18.61 5.42
C VAL A 58 -28.67 19.21 4.03
N LEU A 59 -27.90 18.74 3.05
CA LEU A 59 -27.95 19.25 1.69
C LEU A 59 -29.32 19.03 1.03
N ASP A 60 -29.93 17.85 1.17
CA ASP A 60 -31.26 17.55 0.59
C ASP A 60 -32.37 18.40 1.25
N VAL A 61 -32.30 18.63 2.57
CA VAL A 61 -33.24 19.51 3.28
C VAL A 61 -33.12 20.95 2.79
N LEU A 62 -31.89 21.48 2.71
CA LEU A 62 -31.62 22.83 2.24
C LEU A 62 -32.12 23.03 0.81
N LEU A 63 -31.80 22.11 -0.11
CA LEU A 63 -32.21 22.22 -1.51
C LEU A 63 -33.73 22.04 -1.69
N ASN A 64 -34.40 21.19 -0.90
CA ASN A 64 -35.87 21.13 -0.92
C ASN A 64 -36.51 22.44 -0.43
N GLY A 65 -35.97 23.05 0.64
CA GLY A 65 -36.45 24.32 1.15
C GLY A 65 -36.24 25.47 0.15
N LEU A 66 -35.04 25.57 -0.43
CA LEU A 66 -34.66 26.63 -1.36
C LEU A 66 -35.33 26.51 -2.74
N LEU A 67 -35.34 25.32 -3.34
CA LEU A 67 -35.77 25.13 -4.72
C LEU A 67 -37.23 24.70 -4.86
N LYS A 68 -37.79 24.04 -3.83
CA LYS A 68 -39.15 23.49 -3.87
C LYS A 68 -40.08 24.06 -2.79
N GLY A 69 -39.59 24.90 -1.88
CA GLY A 69 -40.40 25.54 -0.84
C GLY A 69 -41.11 24.55 0.10
N ARG A 70 -40.53 23.38 0.35
CA ARG A 70 -41.18 22.30 1.11
C ARG A 70 -40.25 21.66 2.13
N LYS A 71 -40.79 21.26 3.28
CA LYS A 71 -40.09 20.44 4.28
C LYS A 71 -40.38 18.96 4.02
N VAL A 72 -39.34 18.21 3.66
CA VAL A 72 -39.42 16.78 3.36
C VAL A 72 -38.40 16.05 4.22
N PHE A 73 -38.80 14.94 4.82
CA PHE A 73 -37.87 14.08 5.52
C PHE A 73 -36.90 13.41 4.51
N PRO A 74 -35.57 13.54 4.68
CA PRO A 74 -34.57 13.25 3.65
C PRO A 74 -34.21 11.76 3.50
N LEU A 75 -35.20 10.87 3.56
CA LEU A 75 -35.00 9.41 3.53
C LEU A 75 -34.28 8.91 2.27
N SER A 76 -34.56 9.51 1.12
CA SER A 76 -33.87 9.17 -0.15
C SER A 76 -32.41 9.61 -0.16
N ALA A 77 -32.07 10.71 0.52
CA ALA A 77 -30.67 11.14 0.66
C ALA A 77 -29.90 10.17 1.56
N MET A 78 -30.50 9.74 2.67
CA MET A 78 -29.89 8.73 3.58
C MET A 78 -29.56 7.44 2.83
N ILE A 79 -30.51 6.89 2.07
CA ILE A 79 -30.30 5.69 1.24
C ILE A 79 -29.13 5.88 0.26
N SER A 80 -29.11 7.03 -0.41
CA SER A 80 -28.07 7.32 -1.42
C SER A 80 -26.68 7.43 -0.78
N CYS A 81 -26.58 8.07 0.38
CA CYS A 81 -25.32 8.17 1.15
C CYS A 81 -24.85 6.82 1.67
N VAL A 82 -25.75 5.99 2.23
CA VAL A 82 -25.37 4.63 2.66
C VAL A 82 -24.88 3.81 1.46
N SER A 83 -25.56 3.91 0.31
CA SER A 83 -25.10 3.23 -0.93
C SER A 83 -23.72 3.71 -1.39
N MET A 84 -23.37 4.99 -1.21
CA MET A 84 -22.03 5.50 -1.54
C MET A 84 -20.97 5.06 -0.53
N ALA A 85 -21.28 5.03 0.77
CA ALA A 85 -20.36 4.51 1.79
C ALA A 85 -19.95 3.05 1.52
N ILE A 86 -20.90 2.30 0.96
CA ILE A 86 -20.76 0.90 0.54
C ILE A 86 -19.91 0.82 -0.73
N LEU A 87 -20.19 1.61 -1.78
CA LEU A 87 -19.62 1.42 -3.13
C LEU A 87 -18.38 2.26 -3.47
N LEU A 88 -18.09 3.33 -2.74
CA LEU A 88 -16.91 4.16 -2.97
C LEU A 88 -15.82 3.82 -1.97
N ASN A 89 -14.56 3.91 -2.40
CA ASN A 89 -13.36 3.90 -1.59
C ASN A 89 -12.58 5.21 -1.74
N TRP A 90 -11.96 5.67 -0.66
CA TRP A 90 -11.24 6.94 -0.60
C TRP A 90 -10.11 6.83 0.43
N SER A 91 -9.04 7.60 0.23
CA SER A 91 -7.99 7.79 1.23
C SER A 91 -8.57 8.48 2.47
N PHE A 92 -8.12 8.12 3.68
CA PHE A 92 -8.83 8.28 4.97
C PHE A 92 -9.38 9.67 5.35
N ASP A 93 -9.08 10.74 4.61
CA ASP A 93 -9.65 12.07 4.82
C ASP A 93 -11.13 12.16 4.39
N PHE A 94 -11.97 12.56 5.34
CA PHE A 94 -13.41 12.71 5.14
C PHE A 94 -13.81 13.92 4.29
N HIS A 95 -12.92 14.89 4.05
CA HIS A 95 -13.23 16.10 3.28
C HIS A 95 -13.59 15.78 1.81
N TYR A 96 -13.00 14.73 1.24
CA TYR A 96 -13.29 14.31 -0.12
C TYR A 96 -14.69 13.72 -0.28
N LEU A 97 -15.31 13.24 0.80
CA LEU A 97 -16.66 12.69 0.79
C LEU A 97 -17.75 13.72 0.51
N PHE A 98 -17.47 15.01 0.73
CA PHE A 98 -18.43 16.06 0.38
C PHE A 98 -18.67 16.15 -1.12
N LEU A 99 -17.69 15.81 -1.96
CA LEU A 99 -17.84 15.84 -3.42
C LEU A 99 -18.85 14.81 -3.95
N PRO A 100 -18.73 13.49 -3.68
CA PRO A 100 -19.73 12.52 -4.11
C PRO A 100 -21.12 12.82 -3.51
N VAL A 101 -21.19 13.27 -2.25
CA VAL A 101 -22.47 13.70 -1.64
C VAL A 101 -23.07 14.87 -2.41
N PHE A 102 -22.28 15.89 -2.70
CA PHE A 102 -22.73 17.05 -3.45
C PHE A 102 -23.26 16.65 -4.82
N VAL A 103 -22.46 15.91 -5.60
CA VAL A 103 -22.83 15.45 -6.95
C VAL A 103 -24.10 14.59 -6.90
N CYS A 104 -24.17 13.64 -5.96
CA CYS A 104 -25.33 12.78 -5.76
C CYS A 104 -26.59 13.61 -5.51
N ILE A 105 -26.59 14.43 -4.46
CA ILE A 105 -27.80 15.15 -4.05
C ILE A 105 -28.19 16.21 -5.08
N VAL A 106 -27.23 16.96 -5.63
CA VAL A 106 -27.51 18.00 -6.63
C VAL A 106 -28.07 17.43 -7.93
N SER A 107 -27.61 16.25 -8.37
CA SER A 107 -28.14 15.61 -9.58
C SER A 107 -29.67 15.42 -9.54
N LYS A 108 -30.24 15.18 -8.34
CA LYS A 108 -31.69 15.06 -8.10
C LYS A 108 -32.48 16.33 -8.40
N TYR A 109 -31.82 17.47 -8.39
CA TYR A 109 -32.44 18.76 -8.63
C TYR A 109 -32.12 19.24 -10.05
N VAL A 110 -30.88 19.09 -10.51
CA VAL A 110 -30.46 19.49 -11.88
C VAL A 110 -31.27 18.74 -12.93
N PHE A 111 -31.14 17.41 -12.96
CA PHE A 111 -31.66 16.57 -14.02
C PHE A 111 -33.08 16.10 -13.68
N THR A 112 -34.02 17.04 -13.69
CA THR A 112 -35.43 16.78 -13.37
C THR A 112 -36.36 17.09 -14.53
N LEU A 113 -37.34 16.21 -14.77
CA LEU A 113 -38.41 16.40 -15.74
C LEU A 113 -39.74 16.01 -15.07
N HIS A 114 -40.74 16.88 -15.13
CA HIS A 114 -42.04 16.71 -14.45
C HIS A 114 -41.91 16.36 -12.95
N GLY A 115 -40.92 16.94 -12.25
CA GLY A 115 -40.72 16.75 -10.82
C GLY A 115 -40.02 15.45 -10.40
N LYS A 116 -39.71 14.55 -11.34
CA LYS A 116 -38.90 13.33 -11.13
C LYS A 116 -37.47 13.56 -11.61
N HIS A 117 -36.49 13.00 -10.90
CA HIS A 117 -35.11 12.97 -11.37
C HIS A 117 -34.92 11.90 -12.44
N PHE A 118 -34.07 12.19 -13.43
CA PHE A 118 -33.88 11.33 -14.59
C PHE A 118 -32.82 10.25 -14.38
N PHE A 119 -31.73 10.63 -13.69
CA PHE A 119 -30.62 9.73 -13.37
C PHE A 119 -30.75 9.23 -11.95
N ASN A 120 -30.41 7.95 -11.71
CA ASN A 120 -30.28 7.48 -10.34
C ASN A 120 -29.14 8.29 -9.67
N PRO A 121 -29.41 8.95 -8.52
CA PRO A 121 -28.45 9.89 -7.93
C PRO A 121 -27.12 9.25 -7.54
N SER A 122 -27.17 8.07 -6.91
CA SER A 122 -25.99 7.31 -6.52
C SER A 122 -25.21 6.83 -7.74
N LEU A 123 -25.89 6.29 -8.76
CA LEU A 123 -25.25 5.85 -10.01
C LEU A 123 -24.51 7.01 -10.70
N PHE A 124 -25.14 8.19 -10.75
CA PHE A 124 -24.54 9.38 -11.36
C PHE A 124 -23.30 9.83 -10.58
N ALA A 125 -23.38 9.89 -9.24
CA ALA A 125 -22.24 10.26 -8.41
C ALA A 125 -21.08 9.28 -8.50
N ILE A 126 -21.36 7.97 -8.53
CA ILE A 126 -20.34 6.93 -8.69
C ILE A 126 -19.64 7.08 -10.05
N CYS A 127 -20.39 7.19 -11.15
CA CYS A 127 -19.80 7.40 -12.47
C CYS A 127 -19.00 8.71 -12.54
N PHE A 128 -19.46 9.76 -11.85
CA PHE A 128 -18.74 11.02 -11.76
C PHE A 128 -17.40 10.85 -11.03
N CYS A 129 -17.37 10.18 -9.88
CA CYS A 129 -16.11 9.94 -9.17
C CYS A 129 -15.12 9.17 -10.06
N ILE A 130 -15.53 8.04 -10.62
CA ILE A 130 -14.65 7.22 -11.48
C ILE A 130 -14.04 8.04 -12.63
N LEU A 131 -14.78 8.99 -13.20
CA LEU A 131 -14.31 9.79 -14.33
C LEU A 131 -13.51 11.05 -13.95
N PHE A 132 -13.74 11.63 -12.77
CA PHE A 132 -13.28 12.99 -12.46
C PHE A 132 -12.47 13.12 -11.17
N THR A 133 -12.44 12.09 -10.32
CA THR A 133 -11.65 12.12 -9.07
C THR A 133 -10.33 11.37 -9.16
N GLY A 134 -10.09 10.63 -10.26
CA GLY A 134 -8.86 9.85 -10.44
C GLY A 134 -8.70 8.80 -9.33
N ASP A 135 -7.54 8.82 -8.71
CA ASP A 135 -7.08 7.93 -7.65
C ASP A 135 -7.53 8.31 -6.23
N TYR A 136 -7.99 9.55 -5.99
CA TYR A 136 -8.45 9.98 -4.66
C TYR A 136 -9.77 9.31 -4.20
N ILE A 137 -10.68 9.04 -5.14
CA ILE A 137 -11.92 8.29 -4.87
C ILE A 137 -12.09 7.26 -5.97
N SER A 138 -12.05 5.99 -5.59
CA SER A 138 -12.29 4.85 -6.46
C SER A 138 -13.57 4.12 -6.08
N LEU A 139 -13.92 3.08 -6.83
CA LEU A 139 -14.91 2.11 -6.37
C LEU A 139 -14.30 1.23 -5.28
N SER A 140 -15.13 0.83 -4.32
CA SER A 140 -14.80 -0.21 -3.34
C SER A 140 -14.18 -1.41 -4.05
N PRO A 141 -12.90 -1.73 -3.76
CA PRO A 141 -12.19 -2.80 -4.43
C PRO A 141 -13.00 -4.09 -4.44
N SER A 142 -12.88 -4.84 -5.52
CA SER A 142 -13.69 -6.05 -5.73
C SER A 142 -13.54 -7.07 -4.61
N TYR A 143 -12.36 -7.13 -3.99
CA TYR A 143 -12.05 -8.03 -2.88
C TYR A 143 -12.64 -7.62 -1.54
N GLN A 144 -13.09 -6.37 -1.35
CA GLN A 144 -13.86 -6.02 -0.16
C GLN A 144 -15.18 -6.81 -0.11
N TRP A 145 -15.62 -7.32 -1.27
CA TRP A 145 -16.88 -8.00 -1.43
C TRP A 145 -16.79 -9.52 -1.45
N TYR A 146 -15.61 -10.07 -1.78
CA TYR A 146 -15.39 -11.49 -1.99
C TYR A 146 -13.92 -11.84 -1.71
N GLY A 147 -13.64 -13.02 -1.16
CA GLY A 147 -12.25 -13.43 -0.84
C GLY A 147 -12.00 -13.89 0.60
N SER A 148 -13.02 -14.41 1.28
CA SER A 148 -12.90 -15.12 2.57
C SER A 148 -13.93 -16.24 2.64
N ALA A 149 -13.74 -17.23 3.52
CA ALA A 149 -14.71 -18.31 3.76
C ALA A 149 -16.11 -17.78 4.20
N SER A 150 -16.18 -16.54 4.72
CA SER A 150 -17.44 -15.87 5.07
C SER A 150 -18.23 -15.32 3.87
N SER A 151 -17.68 -15.36 2.66
CA SER A 151 -18.34 -14.80 1.46
C SER A 151 -19.57 -15.61 0.98
N ALA A 152 -19.61 -16.93 1.18
CA ALA A 152 -20.67 -17.78 0.65
C ALA A 152 -22.06 -17.50 1.27
N TRP A 153 -22.13 -17.31 2.60
CA TRP A 153 -23.39 -17.01 3.28
C TRP A 153 -23.84 -15.55 3.05
N MET A 154 -22.90 -14.62 2.89
CA MET A 154 -23.22 -13.24 2.51
C MET A 154 -23.85 -13.17 1.13
N MET A 155 -23.36 -13.97 0.18
CA MET A 155 -24.00 -14.06 -1.14
C MET A 155 -25.41 -14.63 -1.07
N ALA A 156 -25.64 -15.66 -0.24
CA ALA A 156 -27.00 -16.13 0.02
C ALA A 156 -27.88 -15.00 0.61
N TYR A 157 -27.34 -14.22 1.55
CA TYR A 157 -28.04 -13.09 2.15
C TYR A 157 -28.35 -11.97 1.11
N PHE A 158 -27.40 -11.62 0.23
CA PHE A 158 -27.63 -10.69 -0.88
C PHE A 158 -28.75 -11.19 -1.79
N VAL A 159 -28.66 -12.43 -2.28
CA VAL A 159 -29.68 -13.00 -3.18
C VAL A 159 -31.06 -13.04 -2.51
N VAL A 160 -31.15 -13.49 -1.26
CA VAL A 160 -32.40 -13.53 -0.50
C VAL A 160 -32.99 -12.14 -0.36
N THR A 161 -32.22 -11.17 0.10
CA THR A 161 -32.74 -9.80 0.29
C THR A 161 -33.15 -9.12 -1.01
N GLY A 162 -32.52 -9.42 -2.14
CA GLY A 162 -32.94 -8.91 -3.45
C GLY A 162 -34.26 -9.50 -3.90
N ALA A 163 -34.43 -10.80 -3.66
CA ALA A 163 -35.72 -11.45 -3.84
C ALA A 163 -36.79 -10.84 -2.91
N LEU A 164 -36.49 -10.59 -1.63
CA LEU A 164 -37.42 -9.89 -0.71
C LEU A 164 -37.80 -8.52 -1.28
N MET A 165 -36.83 -7.77 -1.83
CA MET A 165 -37.05 -6.44 -2.39
C MET A 165 -38.00 -6.43 -3.61
N LEU A 166 -37.95 -7.46 -4.45
CA LEU A 166 -38.83 -7.55 -5.62
C LEU A 166 -40.20 -8.16 -5.29
N PHE A 167 -40.22 -9.25 -4.53
CA PHE A 167 -41.42 -10.06 -4.33
C PHE A 167 -42.24 -9.60 -3.12
N ILE A 168 -41.60 -9.26 -2.01
CA ILE A 168 -42.30 -8.86 -0.78
C ILE A 168 -42.61 -7.37 -0.81
N PHE A 169 -41.71 -6.56 -1.36
CA PHE A 169 -41.85 -5.09 -1.33
C PHE A 169 -42.55 -4.52 -2.59
N LYS A 170 -42.96 -5.35 -3.55
CA LYS A 170 -43.83 -4.98 -4.70
C LYS A 170 -43.37 -3.74 -5.49
N ILE A 171 -42.09 -3.65 -5.85
CA ILE A 171 -41.50 -2.50 -6.59
C ILE A 171 -41.94 -2.43 -8.09
N ASN A 172 -42.67 -3.44 -8.60
CA ASN A 172 -43.15 -3.50 -10.01
C ASN A 172 -42.05 -3.24 -11.07
N ARG A 173 -40.85 -3.77 -10.81
CA ARG A 173 -39.68 -3.75 -11.71
C ARG A 173 -39.13 -5.15 -12.01
N LEU A 174 -39.96 -6.18 -11.80
CA LEU A 174 -39.57 -7.57 -11.98
C LEU A 174 -39.10 -7.87 -13.41
N TRP A 175 -39.75 -7.29 -14.43
CA TRP A 175 -39.37 -7.52 -15.82
C TRP A 175 -38.05 -6.85 -16.19
N LEU A 176 -37.74 -5.70 -15.59
CA LEU A 176 -36.45 -5.03 -15.78
C LEU A 176 -35.33 -5.87 -15.18
N VAL A 177 -35.48 -6.29 -13.92
CA VAL A 177 -34.46 -7.12 -13.26
C VAL A 177 -34.31 -8.47 -13.94
N GLY A 178 -35.42 -9.16 -14.20
CA GLY A 178 -35.39 -10.48 -14.86
C GLY A 178 -34.74 -10.43 -16.24
N SER A 179 -35.09 -9.45 -17.08
CA SER A 179 -34.45 -9.29 -18.39
C SER A 179 -32.98 -8.93 -18.30
N PHE A 180 -32.60 -7.97 -17.44
CA PHE A 180 -31.21 -7.61 -17.22
C PHE A 180 -30.38 -8.82 -16.79
N LEU A 181 -30.81 -9.57 -15.77
CA LEU A 181 -30.09 -10.74 -15.27
C LEU A 181 -29.99 -11.85 -16.32
N ILE A 182 -31.04 -12.11 -17.10
CA ILE A 182 -30.99 -13.12 -18.19
C ILE A 182 -29.97 -12.72 -19.25
N PHE A 183 -30.03 -11.48 -19.76
CA PHE A 183 -29.09 -11.03 -20.78
C PHE A 183 -27.66 -10.87 -20.25
N PHE A 184 -27.51 -10.45 -18.99
CA PHE A 184 -26.22 -10.39 -18.30
C PHE A 184 -25.61 -11.79 -18.11
N LEU A 185 -26.42 -12.80 -17.80
CA LEU A 185 -25.98 -14.19 -17.73
C LEU A 185 -25.51 -14.68 -19.10
N VAL A 186 -26.32 -14.47 -20.14
CA VAL A 186 -25.99 -14.89 -21.51
C VAL A 186 -24.68 -14.25 -21.98
N GLN A 187 -24.52 -12.93 -21.80
CA GLN A 187 -23.29 -12.26 -22.22
C GLN A 187 -22.08 -12.69 -21.38
N THR A 188 -22.25 -12.98 -20.08
CA THR A 188 -21.18 -13.53 -19.24
C THR A 188 -20.74 -14.91 -19.71
N ILE A 189 -21.68 -15.80 -20.10
CA ILE A 189 -21.37 -17.11 -20.68
C ILE A 189 -20.59 -16.95 -21.99
N ILE A 190 -21.03 -16.04 -22.86
CA ILE A 190 -20.34 -15.74 -24.13
C ILE A 190 -18.91 -15.25 -23.85
N ARG A 191 -18.74 -14.32 -22.91
CA ARG A 191 -17.41 -13.83 -22.51
C ARG A 191 -16.54 -14.93 -21.93
N ALA A 192 -17.08 -15.76 -21.04
CA ALA A 192 -16.37 -16.87 -20.44
C ALA A 192 -15.90 -17.88 -21.49
N TYR A 193 -16.74 -18.18 -22.47
CA TYR A 193 -16.37 -19.02 -23.61
C TYR A 193 -15.26 -18.40 -24.48
N ILE A 194 -15.33 -17.09 -24.75
CA ILE A 194 -14.28 -16.38 -25.51
C ILE A 194 -12.95 -16.36 -24.75
N MET A 195 -12.99 -16.25 -23.42
CA MET A 195 -11.81 -16.05 -22.57
C MET A 195 -11.22 -17.34 -21.96
N GLN A 196 -11.84 -18.50 -22.19
CA GLN A 196 -11.45 -19.78 -21.56
C GLN A 196 -9.99 -20.21 -21.78
N ASN A 197 -9.34 -19.70 -22.83
CA ASN A 197 -7.92 -19.96 -23.12
C ASN A 197 -6.97 -19.00 -22.38
N VAL A 198 -7.50 -18.04 -21.62
CA VAL A 198 -6.73 -17.03 -20.89
C VAL A 198 -6.99 -17.12 -19.39
N ILE A 199 -8.25 -17.26 -18.98
CA ILE A 199 -8.66 -17.51 -17.59
C ILE A 199 -9.70 -18.61 -17.56
N PRO A 200 -9.80 -19.38 -16.44
CA PRO A 200 -10.82 -20.41 -16.30
C PRO A 200 -12.23 -19.86 -16.55
N PHE A 201 -13.08 -20.69 -17.15
CA PHE A 201 -14.48 -20.31 -17.46
C PHE A 201 -15.21 -19.86 -16.19
N GLU A 202 -14.98 -20.57 -15.09
CA GLU A 202 -15.58 -20.31 -13.79
C GLU A 202 -15.13 -18.98 -13.17
N THR A 203 -13.94 -18.46 -13.50
CA THR A 203 -13.43 -17.17 -12.98
C THR A 203 -14.37 -16.03 -13.33
N LEU A 204 -14.80 -15.97 -14.59
CA LEU A 204 -15.74 -14.95 -15.07
C LEU A 204 -17.15 -15.17 -14.55
N PHE A 205 -17.57 -16.43 -14.50
CA PHE A 205 -18.92 -16.83 -14.10
C PHE A 205 -19.17 -16.55 -12.61
N ILE A 206 -18.31 -17.07 -11.74
CA ILE A 206 -18.41 -16.91 -10.28
C ILE A 206 -18.26 -15.42 -9.96
N GLY A 207 -17.13 -14.81 -10.30
CA GLY A 207 -16.83 -13.46 -9.85
C GLY A 207 -17.77 -12.36 -10.37
N SER A 208 -18.35 -12.52 -11.56
CA SER A 208 -19.29 -11.53 -12.09
C SER A 208 -20.68 -11.66 -11.45
N LEU A 209 -21.20 -12.88 -11.30
CA LEU A 209 -22.56 -13.11 -10.79
C LEU A 209 -22.66 -13.00 -9.27
N THR A 210 -21.55 -13.18 -8.56
CA THR A 210 -21.48 -13.02 -7.10
C THR A 210 -21.08 -11.61 -6.67
N SER A 211 -20.93 -10.65 -7.57
CA SER A 211 -20.54 -9.29 -7.19
C SER A 211 -21.68 -8.54 -6.46
N PRO A 212 -21.48 -8.04 -5.23
CA PRO A 212 -22.44 -7.17 -4.55
C PRO A 212 -22.64 -5.82 -5.25
N ALA A 213 -21.65 -5.35 -6.01
CA ALA A 213 -21.82 -4.16 -6.85
C ALA A 213 -22.86 -4.42 -7.96
N LEU A 214 -22.84 -5.61 -8.59
CA LEU A 214 -23.90 -6.04 -9.51
C LEU A 214 -25.25 -6.11 -8.80
N TYR A 215 -25.28 -6.64 -7.58
CA TYR A 215 -26.49 -6.71 -6.77
C TYR A 215 -27.08 -5.31 -6.48
N LEU A 216 -26.29 -4.38 -5.93
CA LEU A 216 -26.73 -3.03 -5.63
C LEU A 216 -27.17 -2.27 -6.88
N PHE A 217 -26.43 -2.44 -7.97
CA PHE A 217 -26.81 -1.91 -9.27
C PHE A 217 -28.18 -2.45 -9.71
N THR A 218 -28.38 -3.76 -9.64
CA THR A 218 -29.59 -4.46 -10.10
C THR A 218 -30.82 -4.12 -9.27
N PHE A 219 -30.71 -4.20 -7.95
CA PHE A 219 -31.86 -4.16 -7.05
C PHE A 219 -32.13 -2.77 -6.47
N TYR A 220 -31.15 -1.86 -6.48
CA TYR A 220 -31.30 -0.50 -5.91
C TYR A 220 -31.14 0.62 -6.94
N MET A 221 -30.27 0.48 -7.93
CA MET A 221 -29.99 1.58 -8.87
C MET A 221 -30.93 1.58 -10.07
N ILE A 222 -30.98 0.49 -10.82
CA ILE A 222 -31.80 0.42 -12.04
C ILE A 222 -33.30 0.25 -11.74
N THR A 223 -33.66 -0.14 -10.53
CA THR A 223 -35.05 -0.31 -10.06
C THR A 223 -35.66 0.95 -9.47
N ASP A 224 -34.91 2.06 -9.34
CA ASP A 224 -35.44 3.33 -8.82
C ASP A 224 -36.68 3.74 -9.62
N PRO A 225 -37.89 3.78 -9.00
CA PRO A 225 -39.13 4.06 -9.71
C PRO A 225 -39.17 5.43 -10.40
N SER A 226 -38.30 6.36 -9.99
CA SER A 226 -38.23 7.69 -10.57
C SER A 226 -37.55 7.71 -11.94
N THR A 227 -36.65 6.76 -12.19
CA THR A 227 -35.74 6.73 -13.35
C THR A 227 -36.04 5.55 -14.29
N SER A 228 -36.64 4.49 -13.77
CA SER A 228 -36.93 3.26 -14.49
C SER A 228 -38.35 3.22 -15.09
N PRO A 229 -38.54 2.56 -16.24
CA PRO A 229 -39.83 2.54 -16.95
C PRO A 229 -40.90 1.72 -16.22
N ASP A 230 -42.16 2.15 -16.33
CA ASP A 230 -43.31 1.44 -15.74
C ASP A 230 -43.84 0.30 -16.63
N ASN A 231 -43.69 0.41 -17.95
CA ASN A 231 -44.20 -0.57 -18.91
C ASN A 231 -43.27 -1.80 -19.01
N LYS A 232 -43.86 -3.00 -18.96
CA LYS A 232 -43.15 -4.29 -19.13
C LYS A 232 -42.24 -4.33 -20.37
N LYS A 233 -42.73 -3.86 -21.52
CA LYS A 233 -41.95 -3.88 -22.77
C LYS A 233 -40.71 -2.98 -22.68
N GLU A 234 -40.89 -1.77 -22.14
CA GLU A 234 -39.80 -0.82 -21.95
C GLU A 234 -38.79 -1.32 -20.91
N GLN A 235 -39.26 -1.96 -19.84
CA GLN A 235 -38.40 -2.61 -18.86
C GLN A 235 -37.49 -3.67 -19.50
N ILE A 236 -38.04 -4.54 -20.35
CA ILE A 236 -37.26 -5.57 -21.06
C ILE A 236 -36.22 -4.95 -22.00
N VAL A 237 -36.61 -3.93 -22.76
CA VAL A 237 -35.71 -3.22 -23.68
C VAL A 237 -34.56 -2.55 -22.91
N VAL A 238 -34.84 -1.89 -21.78
CA VAL A 238 -33.80 -1.29 -20.95
C VAL A 238 -32.86 -2.34 -20.39
N GLY A 239 -33.38 -3.44 -19.84
CA GLY A 239 -32.55 -4.54 -19.31
C GLY A 239 -31.62 -5.14 -20.38
N PHE A 240 -32.14 -5.36 -21.58
CA PHE A 240 -31.35 -5.81 -22.74
C PHE A 240 -30.22 -4.84 -23.11
N PHE A 241 -30.52 -3.55 -23.28
CA PHE A 241 -29.52 -2.58 -23.72
C PHE A 241 -28.43 -2.31 -22.67
N ILE A 242 -28.76 -2.39 -21.38
CA ILE A 242 -27.74 -2.32 -20.33
C ILE A 242 -26.77 -3.50 -20.46
N ALA A 243 -27.27 -4.73 -20.57
CA ALA A 243 -26.42 -5.92 -20.72
C ALA A 243 -25.62 -5.92 -22.04
N LEU A 244 -26.21 -5.42 -23.14
CA LEU A 244 -25.53 -5.29 -24.43
C LEU A 244 -24.36 -4.29 -24.37
N LEU A 245 -24.58 -3.10 -23.80
CA LEU A 245 -23.53 -2.10 -23.65
C LEU A 245 -22.43 -2.56 -22.69
N ASP A 246 -22.81 -3.26 -21.61
CA ASP A 246 -21.86 -3.89 -20.69
C ASP A 246 -20.92 -4.86 -21.43
N LEU A 247 -21.48 -5.75 -22.27
CA LEU A 247 -20.71 -6.65 -23.13
C LEU A 247 -19.76 -5.88 -24.05
N LEU A 248 -20.26 -4.84 -24.74
CA LEU A 248 -19.47 -4.05 -25.67
C LEU A 248 -18.28 -3.35 -24.98
N PHE A 249 -18.47 -2.84 -23.76
CA PHE A 249 -17.38 -2.27 -22.97
C PHE A 249 -16.37 -3.33 -22.53
N HIS A 250 -16.83 -4.54 -22.17
CA HIS A 250 -15.93 -5.64 -21.85
C HIS A 250 -15.10 -6.15 -23.03
N LEU A 251 -15.61 -6.09 -24.26
CA LEU A 251 -14.83 -6.38 -25.47
C LEU A 251 -13.68 -5.38 -25.70
N LYS A 252 -13.70 -4.26 -24.99
CA LYS A 252 -12.61 -3.25 -24.95
C LYS A 252 -11.77 -3.32 -23.68
N PHE A 253 -11.90 -4.39 -22.89
CA PHE A 253 -11.22 -4.54 -21.60
C PHE A 253 -11.49 -3.40 -20.62
N SER A 254 -12.66 -2.73 -20.74
CA SER A 254 -13.08 -1.71 -19.81
C SER A 254 -13.44 -2.32 -18.45
N LEU A 255 -13.23 -1.54 -17.41
CA LEU A 255 -13.56 -1.84 -16.02
C LEU A 255 -14.92 -1.20 -15.67
N TYR A 256 -15.60 -1.72 -14.64
CA TYR A 256 -16.85 -1.15 -14.09
C TYR A 256 -17.96 -0.88 -15.11
N THR A 257 -18.02 -1.73 -16.13
CA THR A 257 -18.77 -1.57 -17.38
C THR A 257 -20.27 -1.41 -17.18
N PHE A 258 -20.88 -2.08 -16.21
CA PHE A 258 -22.33 -2.02 -16.02
C PHE A 258 -22.79 -0.68 -15.44
N PHE A 259 -21.96 0.02 -14.65
CA PHE A 259 -22.29 1.37 -14.19
C PHE A 259 -22.31 2.34 -15.38
N PHE A 260 -21.30 2.26 -16.25
CA PHE A 260 -21.26 3.02 -17.49
C PHE A 260 -22.39 2.66 -18.45
N ALA A 261 -22.75 1.38 -18.55
CA ALA A 261 -23.88 0.93 -19.36
C ALA A 261 -25.20 1.52 -18.82
N GLY A 262 -25.41 1.45 -17.51
CA GLY A 262 -26.59 2.01 -16.84
C GLY A 262 -26.73 3.51 -17.08
N ILE A 263 -25.66 4.28 -16.88
CA ILE A 263 -25.71 5.74 -17.10
C ILE A 263 -25.83 6.11 -18.58
N THR A 264 -25.25 5.31 -19.49
CA THR A 264 -25.37 5.51 -20.93
C THR A 264 -26.82 5.29 -21.39
N VAL A 265 -27.45 4.19 -20.98
CA VAL A 265 -28.87 3.93 -21.30
C VAL A 265 -29.77 5.02 -20.71
N ALA A 266 -29.50 5.46 -19.48
CA ALA A 266 -30.23 6.59 -18.90
C ALA A 266 -30.03 7.86 -19.74
N THR A 267 -28.81 8.18 -20.15
CA THR A 267 -28.53 9.38 -20.97
C THR A 267 -29.24 9.34 -22.32
N VAL A 268 -29.19 8.21 -23.02
CA VAL A 268 -29.90 8.04 -24.30
C VAL A 268 -31.41 8.21 -24.13
N ARG A 269 -31.99 7.63 -23.07
CA ARG A 269 -33.42 7.81 -22.75
C ARG A 269 -33.74 9.28 -22.46
N TYR A 270 -32.87 9.99 -21.74
CA TYR A 270 -33.06 11.41 -21.43
C TYR A 270 -33.12 12.26 -22.70
N LEU A 271 -32.14 12.08 -23.58
CA LEU A 271 -32.06 12.77 -24.86
C LEU A 271 -33.28 12.46 -25.74
N TYR A 272 -33.74 11.21 -25.75
CA TYR A 272 -34.98 10.83 -26.46
C TYR A 272 -36.21 11.57 -25.93
N PHE A 273 -36.38 11.69 -24.61
CA PHE A 273 -37.50 12.44 -24.04
C PHE A 273 -37.41 13.94 -24.32
N ILE A 274 -36.22 14.53 -24.26
CA ILE A 274 -35.99 15.92 -24.65
C ILE A 274 -36.37 16.13 -26.12
N PHE A 275 -35.86 15.28 -27.01
CA PHE A 275 -36.16 15.34 -28.43
C PHE A 275 -37.67 15.22 -28.70
N LYS A 276 -38.35 14.27 -28.05
CA LYS A 276 -39.81 14.12 -28.16
C LYS A 276 -40.54 15.35 -27.64
N TYR A 277 -40.08 15.95 -26.54
CA TYR A 277 -40.66 17.17 -26.00
C TYR A 277 -40.52 18.34 -26.97
N TRP A 278 -39.33 18.53 -27.55
CA TRP A 278 -39.03 19.58 -28.55
C TRP A 278 -39.78 19.39 -29.86
N ARG A 279 -40.12 18.15 -30.24
CA ARG A 279 -40.95 17.89 -31.43
C ARG A 279 -42.37 18.43 -31.29
N HIS A 280 -42.86 18.62 -30.07
CA HIS A 280 -44.22 19.07 -29.78
C HIS A 280 -44.28 20.45 -29.11
N HIS A 281 -43.14 21.04 -28.74
CA HIS A 281 -43.06 22.34 -28.07
C HIS A 281 -41.91 23.19 -28.64
N SER A 282 -42.18 24.47 -28.90
CA SER A 282 -41.15 25.45 -29.31
C SER A 282 -39.98 25.51 -28.32
N PHE A 283 -38.75 25.69 -28.83
CA PHE A 283 -37.54 25.88 -28.02
C PHE A 283 -37.68 27.00 -26.97
N THR A 284 -38.51 28.01 -27.26
CA THR A 284 -38.79 29.15 -26.37
C THR A 284 -39.60 28.79 -25.11
N ASN A 285 -40.26 27.63 -25.07
CA ASN A 285 -41.05 27.20 -23.91
C ASN A 285 -40.24 26.41 -22.86
N TYR A 286 -38.99 26.05 -23.14
CA TYR A 286 -38.10 25.44 -22.15
C TYR A 286 -37.47 26.56 -21.30
N ALA A 287 -38.22 27.07 -20.33
CA ALA A 287 -37.72 28.09 -19.41
C ALA A 287 -36.58 27.52 -18.56
N ILE A 288 -35.34 27.86 -18.90
CA ILE A 288 -34.16 27.62 -18.05
C ILE A 288 -34.34 28.49 -16.81
N ASN A 289 -34.64 27.85 -15.68
CA ASN A 289 -34.72 28.55 -14.41
C ASN A 289 -33.31 28.90 -13.93
N TRP A 290 -32.75 30.01 -14.41
CA TRP A 290 -31.40 30.47 -14.06
C TRP A 290 -31.18 30.63 -12.55
N SER A 291 -32.22 30.95 -11.78
CA SER A 291 -32.12 31.02 -10.31
C SER A 291 -31.85 29.66 -9.66
N LYS A 292 -32.40 28.57 -10.23
CA LYS A 292 -32.12 27.19 -9.81
C LYS A 292 -30.65 26.83 -10.06
N TYR A 293 -30.11 27.15 -11.24
CA TYR A 293 -28.71 26.88 -11.57
C TYR A 293 -27.74 27.75 -10.76
N ALA A 294 -28.09 29.01 -10.50
CA ALA A 294 -27.31 29.91 -9.66
C ALA A 294 -27.16 29.39 -8.22
N VAL A 295 -28.24 28.90 -7.60
CA VAL A 295 -28.19 28.26 -6.27
C VAL A 295 -27.25 27.06 -6.29
N LEU A 296 -27.34 26.20 -7.30
CA LEU A 296 -26.52 25.00 -7.40
C LEU A 296 -25.03 25.30 -7.63
N ILE A 297 -24.72 26.32 -8.44
CA ILE A 297 -23.36 26.83 -8.63
C ILE A 297 -22.80 27.37 -7.31
N LEU A 298 -23.59 28.12 -6.53
CA LEU A 298 -23.15 28.66 -5.24
C LEU A 298 -22.79 27.58 -4.21
N PHE A 299 -23.52 26.46 -4.19
CA PHE A 299 -23.15 25.32 -3.33
C PHE A 299 -22.00 24.49 -3.92
N GLY A 300 -21.82 24.49 -5.24
CA GLY A 300 -20.77 23.72 -5.91
C GLY A 300 -19.41 24.38 -5.92
N LEU A 301 -19.34 25.71 -5.99
CA LEU A 301 -18.07 26.45 -6.01
C LEU A 301 -17.20 26.17 -4.78
N PRO A 302 -17.70 26.17 -3.52
CA PRO A 302 -16.88 25.84 -2.36
C PRO A 302 -16.38 24.40 -2.36
N VAL A 303 -17.19 23.44 -2.83
CA VAL A 303 -16.83 22.02 -2.89
C VAL A 303 -15.76 21.78 -3.96
N LEU A 304 -15.96 22.34 -5.16
CA LEU A 304 -14.99 22.29 -6.25
C LEU A 304 -13.72 23.08 -5.94
N TRP A 305 -13.85 24.21 -5.24
CA TRP A 305 -12.71 25.01 -4.79
C TRP A 305 -11.92 24.27 -3.72
N SER A 306 -12.56 23.68 -2.71
CA SER A 306 -11.90 22.86 -1.69
C SER A 306 -11.13 21.69 -2.33
N PHE A 307 -11.77 20.96 -3.25
CA PHE A 307 -11.15 19.86 -3.99
C PHE A 307 -9.95 20.33 -4.83
N ASN A 308 -10.09 21.42 -5.60
CA ASN A 308 -9.00 21.95 -6.43
C ASN A 308 -7.90 22.66 -5.62
N TYR A 309 -8.23 23.26 -4.47
CA TYR A 309 -7.28 23.95 -3.59
C TYR A 309 -6.30 22.95 -3.00
N HIS A 310 -6.80 21.80 -2.52
CA HIS A 310 -5.94 20.73 -2.02
C HIS A 310 -5.04 20.15 -3.12
N LYS A 311 -5.60 19.91 -4.33
CA LYS A 311 -4.81 19.50 -5.50
C LYS A 311 -3.76 20.54 -5.91
N LYS A 312 -4.01 21.84 -5.68
CA LYS A 312 -3.07 22.92 -6.02
C LYS A 312 -1.97 23.10 -4.97
N GLN A 313 -2.23 22.86 -3.67
CA GLN A 313 -1.17 22.90 -2.67
C GLN A 313 -0.06 21.88 -2.96
N GLN A 314 -0.40 20.75 -3.59
CA GLN A 314 0.57 19.76 -4.08
C GLN A 314 1.50 20.27 -5.20
N LEU A 315 1.18 21.41 -5.84
CA LEU A 315 1.85 21.90 -7.04
C LEU A 315 2.63 23.21 -6.83
N LEU A 316 2.72 23.73 -5.60
CA LEU A 316 3.50 24.95 -5.34
C LEU A 316 4.98 24.60 -5.13
N SER A 317 5.71 24.54 -6.24
CA SER A 317 7.15 24.28 -6.29
C SER A 317 7.91 25.52 -6.74
N GLU A 318 8.39 26.37 -5.83
CA GLU A 318 9.46 27.31 -6.17
C GLU A 318 10.44 27.44 -4.99
N ASN A 319 11.69 27.04 -5.27
CA ASN A 319 12.90 27.03 -4.43
C ASN A 319 13.10 25.80 -3.51
N VAL A 320 14.07 24.97 -3.89
CA VAL A 320 14.70 23.93 -3.07
C VAL A 320 16.20 24.20 -3.11
N ASP A 321 16.86 24.31 -1.96
CA ASP A 321 18.27 24.71 -1.84
C ASP A 321 19.24 23.50 -1.93
N MET A 322 18.90 22.52 -2.77
CA MET A 322 19.72 21.33 -3.06
C MET A 322 19.44 20.81 -4.48
N SER A 323 20.32 19.96 -5.01
CA SER A 323 20.12 19.32 -6.32
C SER A 323 20.72 17.92 -6.36
N LEU A 324 20.11 17.02 -7.13
CA LEU A 324 20.61 15.66 -7.30
C LEU A 324 21.30 15.51 -8.66
N SER A 325 22.47 14.89 -8.65
CA SER A 325 23.24 14.58 -9.86
C SER A 325 23.32 13.07 -10.05
N VAL A 326 22.88 12.57 -11.20
CA VAL A 326 23.00 11.13 -11.53
C VAL A 326 24.46 10.78 -11.74
N ILE A 327 24.94 9.75 -11.04
CA ILE A 327 26.24 9.14 -11.29
C ILE A 327 26.06 8.01 -12.30
N PRO A 328 26.68 8.09 -13.49
CA PRO A 328 26.55 7.05 -14.51
C PRO A 328 27.15 5.71 -14.05
N ALA A 329 26.53 4.59 -14.43
CA ALA A 329 27.06 3.24 -14.21
C ALA A 329 28.49 3.05 -14.73
N SER A 330 28.84 3.73 -15.83
CA SER A 330 30.20 3.72 -16.39
C SER A 330 31.26 4.37 -15.49
N HIS A 331 30.83 5.22 -14.55
CA HIS A 331 31.67 5.85 -13.54
C HIS A 331 31.62 5.07 -12.23
N SER A 332 30.42 4.72 -11.76
CA SER A 332 30.26 4.04 -10.47
C SER A 332 30.68 2.59 -10.46
N GLY A 333 30.61 1.89 -11.60
CA GLY A 333 30.83 0.44 -11.67
C GLY A 333 29.63 -0.39 -11.24
N LEU A 334 28.55 0.26 -10.77
CA LEU A 334 27.28 -0.41 -10.44
C LEU A 334 26.57 -0.81 -11.73
N THR A 335 26.45 -2.11 -11.95
CA THR A 335 25.92 -2.69 -13.19
C THR A 335 24.86 -3.74 -12.87
N GLY A 336 24.02 -4.04 -13.85
CA GLY A 336 22.90 -4.96 -13.71
C GLY A 336 22.48 -5.58 -15.03
N ARG A 337 23.24 -6.56 -15.53
CA ARG A 337 22.91 -7.22 -16.80
C ARG A 337 21.71 -8.14 -16.65
N LYS A 338 20.97 -8.33 -17.76
CA LYS A 338 19.87 -9.30 -17.84
C LYS A 338 20.32 -10.72 -17.50
N GLY A 339 19.68 -11.38 -16.53
CA GLY A 339 19.85 -12.79 -16.20
C GLY A 339 18.85 -13.74 -16.86
N LEU A 340 18.89 -15.02 -16.49
CA LEU A 340 18.01 -16.09 -17.00
C LEU A 340 17.08 -16.67 -15.92
N VAL A 341 17.00 -16.05 -14.74
CA VAL A 341 16.27 -16.57 -13.58
C VAL A 341 14.77 -16.73 -13.85
N ILE A 342 14.14 -15.78 -14.55
CA ILE A 342 12.72 -15.91 -14.96
C ILE A 342 12.51 -17.14 -15.87
N GLU A 343 13.45 -17.40 -16.79
CA GLU A 343 13.38 -18.54 -17.71
C GLU A 343 13.62 -19.88 -16.98
N ALA A 344 14.29 -19.85 -15.83
CA ALA A 344 14.52 -21.04 -15.00
C ALA A 344 13.30 -21.49 -14.20
N VAL A 345 12.27 -20.65 -14.04
CA VAL A 345 11.00 -20.99 -13.37
C VAL A 345 10.36 -22.19 -14.06
N ASP A 346 9.73 -23.08 -13.29
CA ASP A 346 9.05 -24.27 -13.82
C ASP A 346 8.10 -23.88 -14.98
N GLU A 347 8.14 -24.65 -16.07
CA GLU A 347 7.37 -24.36 -17.28
C GLU A 347 5.87 -24.19 -17.02
N ARG A 348 5.34 -24.88 -15.99
CA ARG A 348 3.94 -24.82 -15.57
C ARG A 348 3.58 -23.53 -14.83
N LEU A 349 4.56 -22.70 -14.47
CA LEU A 349 4.41 -21.40 -13.83
C LEU A 349 4.87 -20.23 -14.70
N GLN A 350 5.43 -20.48 -15.90
CA GLN A 350 5.98 -19.42 -16.76
C GLN A 350 4.97 -18.30 -17.08
N HIS A 351 3.68 -18.60 -17.09
CA HIS A 351 2.62 -17.62 -17.32
C HIS A 351 2.38 -16.64 -16.16
N VAL A 352 2.95 -16.91 -14.97
CA VAL A 352 2.91 -16.03 -13.78
C VAL A 352 4.30 -15.73 -13.20
N ALA A 353 5.37 -16.27 -13.77
CA ALA A 353 6.74 -16.17 -13.24
C ALA A 353 7.13 -14.73 -12.87
N LYS A 354 6.87 -13.77 -13.77
CA LYS A 354 7.18 -12.36 -13.57
C LYS A 354 6.43 -11.73 -12.39
N TRP A 355 5.21 -12.18 -12.07
CA TRP A 355 4.48 -11.73 -10.87
C TRP A 355 5.12 -12.28 -9.59
N VAL A 356 5.46 -13.57 -9.59
CA VAL A 356 5.99 -14.21 -8.38
C VAL A 356 7.40 -13.71 -8.05
N LEU A 357 8.19 -13.44 -9.09
CA LEU A 357 9.56 -12.93 -8.98
C LEU A 357 9.64 -11.40 -8.98
N SER A 358 8.51 -10.68 -9.04
CA SER A 358 8.55 -9.21 -9.03
C SER A 358 9.00 -8.63 -7.70
N VAL A 359 9.14 -9.44 -6.65
CA VAL A 359 9.54 -9.02 -5.31
C VAL A 359 11.01 -9.42 -5.08
N GLY A 360 11.88 -8.47 -4.76
CA GLY A 360 13.33 -8.68 -4.62
C GLY A 360 14.14 -7.61 -5.36
N ASP A 361 15.45 -7.59 -5.12
CA ASP A 361 16.45 -6.57 -5.50
C ASP A 361 16.80 -5.60 -4.36
N ALA A 362 17.37 -6.18 -3.30
CA ALA A 362 17.84 -5.49 -2.12
C ALA A 362 19.21 -4.83 -2.27
N ALA A 363 19.40 -3.74 -1.51
CA ALA A 363 20.65 -3.03 -1.33
C ALA A 363 20.92 -2.78 0.16
N CYS A 364 22.13 -3.08 0.63
CA CYS A 364 22.54 -2.76 1.99
C CYS A 364 23.87 -2.02 2.02
N VAL A 365 23.96 -1.05 2.92
CA VAL A 365 25.10 -0.15 3.10
C VAL A 365 25.79 -0.43 4.44
N ALA A 366 27.10 -0.59 4.44
CA ALA A 366 27.94 -0.61 5.64
C ALA A 366 29.42 -0.40 5.27
N ASP A 367 30.23 0.13 6.17
CA ASP A 367 31.71 0.11 6.05
C ASP A 367 32.22 -1.28 6.42
N VAL A 368 32.49 -2.14 5.43
CA VAL A 368 32.82 -3.56 5.67
C VAL A 368 34.31 -3.83 5.74
N ASP A 369 35.13 -2.92 5.20
CA ASP A 369 36.60 -3.02 5.21
C ASP A 369 37.28 -2.07 6.21
N ASN A 370 36.49 -1.33 6.99
CA ASN A 370 36.90 -0.40 8.04
C ASN A 370 37.78 0.76 7.53
N ASP A 371 37.58 1.20 6.28
CA ASP A 371 38.28 2.36 5.72
C ASP A 371 37.56 3.70 5.99
N GLY A 372 36.35 3.65 6.55
CA GLY A 372 35.52 4.78 6.90
C GLY A 372 34.56 5.24 5.80
N LEU A 373 34.59 4.63 4.61
CA LEU A 373 33.64 4.87 3.53
C LEU A 373 32.55 3.79 3.55
N PRO A 374 31.27 4.15 3.30
CA PRO A 374 30.23 3.14 3.19
C PRO A 374 30.35 2.32 1.91
N ASP A 375 30.37 0.98 2.05
CA ASP A 375 30.33 0.00 0.97
C ASP A 375 28.90 -0.49 0.69
N LEU A 376 28.74 -1.26 -0.38
CA LEU A 376 27.45 -1.76 -0.84
C LEU A 376 27.44 -3.27 -1.03
N PHE A 377 26.33 -3.92 -0.67
CA PHE A 377 26.01 -5.26 -1.17
C PHE A 377 24.65 -5.26 -1.87
N LEU A 378 24.61 -5.81 -3.08
CA LEU A 378 23.41 -5.87 -3.92
C LEU A 378 23.03 -7.31 -4.24
N THR A 379 21.77 -7.66 -4.00
CA THR A 379 21.27 -9.03 -4.25
C THR A 379 20.98 -9.30 -5.73
N GLN A 380 20.32 -8.36 -6.42
CA GLN A 380 20.08 -8.38 -7.87
C GLN A 380 19.54 -9.73 -8.41
N PRO A 381 18.51 -10.35 -7.81
CA PRO A 381 18.12 -11.75 -8.06
C PRO A 381 17.71 -12.08 -9.49
N LEU A 382 17.30 -11.08 -10.28
CA LEU A 382 16.90 -11.29 -11.68
C LEU A 382 18.02 -11.00 -12.67
N LYS A 383 19.17 -10.49 -12.22
CA LYS A 383 20.29 -10.09 -13.07
C LYS A 383 21.19 -11.26 -13.40
N HIS A 384 22.21 -11.05 -14.22
CA HIS A 384 23.17 -12.08 -14.60
C HIS A 384 23.91 -12.61 -13.36
N ASP A 385 24.34 -13.87 -13.37
CA ASP A 385 24.97 -14.52 -12.20
C ASP A 385 26.22 -13.76 -11.71
N ASP A 386 27.04 -13.23 -12.64
CA ASP A 386 28.15 -12.32 -12.36
C ASP A 386 27.78 -10.98 -11.65
N ASP A 387 26.50 -10.63 -11.58
CA ASP A 387 26.00 -9.41 -10.95
C ASP A 387 25.14 -9.71 -9.69
N GLN A 388 24.65 -10.96 -9.54
CA GLN A 388 23.87 -11.41 -8.39
C GLN A 388 24.72 -11.52 -7.11
N GLY A 389 24.21 -10.99 -6.00
CA GLY A 389 24.80 -11.17 -4.66
C GLY A 389 26.24 -10.67 -4.56
N LYS A 390 26.53 -9.47 -5.05
CA LYS A 390 27.89 -8.93 -5.11
C LYS A 390 28.12 -7.83 -4.07
N LEU A 391 29.33 -7.84 -3.51
CA LEU A 391 29.87 -6.78 -2.69
C LEU A 391 30.55 -5.73 -3.58
N TYR A 392 30.48 -4.47 -3.18
CA TYR A 392 30.95 -3.31 -3.94
C TYR A 392 31.67 -2.38 -2.97
N ILE A 393 32.99 -2.39 -3.01
CA ILE A 393 33.84 -1.60 -2.10
C ILE A 393 33.98 -0.18 -2.64
N ASN A 394 33.64 0.79 -1.82
CA ASN A 394 33.71 2.20 -2.17
C ASN A 394 35.17 2.68 -2.21
N LYS A 395 35.59 3.25 -3.33
CA LYS A 395 36.94 3.79 -3.55
C LYS A 395 36.99 5.32 -3.50
N GLY A 396 35.90 5.96 -3.06
CA GLY A 396 35.66 7.40 -3.15
C GLY A 396 35.28 7.84 -4.56
N ASP A 397 34.87 9.11 -4.72
CA ASP A 397 34.42 9.69 -6.00
C ASP A 397 33.25 8.89 -6.59
N PHE A 398 32.38 8.31 -5.75
CA PHE A 398 31.29 7.42 -6.15
C PHE A 398 31.71 6.22 -7.03
N ARG A 399 32.96 5.74 -6.90
CA ARG A 399 33.47 4.57 -7.64
C ARG A 399 33.43 3.34 -6.74
N PHE A 400 32.85 2.26 -7.23
CA PHE A 400 32.74 1.01 -6.49
C PHE A 400 33.48 -0.13 -7.19
N GLU A 401 34.32 -0.84 -6.45
CA GLU A 401 35.00 -2.04 -6.90
C GLU A 401 34.18 -3.28 -6.54
N LYS A 402 33.73 -4.02 -7.56
CA LYS A 402 32.98 -5.26 -7.37
C LYS A 402 33.89 -6.36 -6.83
N VAL A 403 33.51 -6.96 -5.70
CA VAL A 403 34.21 -8.06 -5.01
C VAL A 403 33.28 -9.26 -4.88
N GLU A 404 33.81 -10.45 -5.16
CA GLU A 404 33.08 -11.72 -5.00
C GLU A 404 33.19 -12.24 -3.57
N ILE A 405 32.15 -12.93 -3.12
CA ILE A 405 32.15 -13.67 -1.85
C ILE A 405 32.16 -15.17 -2.20
N PRO A 406 33.33 -15.85 -2.20
CA PRO A 406 33.45 -17.22 -2.70
C PRO A 406 32.47 -18.23 -2.07
N ASP A 407 32.17 -18.06 -0.78
CA ASP A 407 31.23 -18.91 -0.05
C ASP A 407 29.76 -18.63 -0.41
N LEU A 408 29.45 -17.46 -0.99
CA LEU A 408 28.13 -17.17 -1.54
C LEU A 408 28.02 -17.64 -3.01
N GLU A 409 29.10 -17.55 -3.79
CA GLU A 409 29.12 -17.92 -5.21
C GLU A 409 28.65 -19.36 -5.47
N LYS A 410 28.88 -20.29 -4.53
CA LYS A 410 28.41 -21.68 -4.64
C LYS A 410 26.87 -21.82 -4.72
N TYR A 411 26.13 -20.79 -4.32
CA TYR A 411 24.66 -20.77 -4.31
C TYR A 411 24.06 -20.00 -5.50
N ILE A 412 24.84 -19.15 -6.15
CA ILE A 412 24.42 -18.32 -7.28
C ILE A 412 24.34 -19.15 -8.57
N GLY A 413 23.43 -18.78 -9.49
CA GLY A 413 23.27 -19.45 -10.79
C GLY A 413 22.60 -20.84 -10.75
N ALA A 414 22.17 -21.31 -9.57
CA ALA A 414 21.50 -22.60 -9.40
C ALA A 414 20.14 -22.49 -8.66
N PRO A 415 19.19 -21.69 -9.17
CA PRO A 415 17.95 -21.37 -8.47
C PRO A 415 17.07 -22.60 -8.16
N LYS A 416 17.14 -23.64 -8.99
CA LYS A 416 16.46 -24.92 -8.72
C LYS A 416 16.91 -25.60 -7.43
N LYS A 417 18.18 -25.44 -7.05
CA LYS A 417 18.75 -26.12 -5.89
C LYS A 417 18.76 -25.25 -4.64
N TYR A 418 19.06 -23.96 -4.81
CA TYR A 418 19.32 -23.07 -3.68
C TYR A 418 18.33 -21.92 -3.54
N GLY A 419 17.42 -21.72 -4.49
CA GLY A 419 16.59 -20.51 -4.54
C GLY A 419 17.38 -19.30 -5.06
N VAL A 420 16.90 -18.10 -4.77
CA VAL A 420 17.51 -16.83 -5.23
C VAL A 420 17.77 -15.87 -4.07
N PRO A 421 18.87 -15.10 -4.06
CA PRO A 421 19.12 -14.11 -3.01
C PRO A 421 18.11 -12.97 -3.12
N GLY A 422 17.13 -12.93 -2.23
CA GLY A 422 16.02 -11.96 -2.28
C GLY A 422 16.25 -10.74 -1.40
N PHE A 423 16.99 -10.90 -0.30
CA PHE A 423 17.20 -9.89 0.73
C PHE A 423 18.59 -10.01 1.36
N ALA A 424 19.14 -8.93 1.90
CA ALA A 424 20.38 -8.94 2.67
C ALA A 424 20.47 -7.73 3.60
N PHE A 425 21.27 -7.86 4.66
CA PHE A 425 21.69 -6.74 5.51
C PHE A 425 22.97 -7.09 6.25
N PHE A 426 23.69 -6.06 6.69
CA PHE A 426 24.90 -6.18 7.49
C PHE A 426 24.58 -6.09 8.99
N LEU A 427 25.36 -6.79 9.81
CA LEU A 427 25.27 -6.78 11.26
C LEU A 427 26.61 -7.19 11.88
N ASP A 428 26.88 -6.80 13.11
CA ASP A 428 27.91 -7.41 13.95
C ASP A 428 27.25 -8.44 14.89
N TYR A 429 27.27 -9.73 14.52
CA TYR A 429 26.55 -10.76 15.30
C TYR A 429 27.35 -11.26 16.52
N ASP A 430 28.68 -11.17 16.50
CA ASP A 430 29.56 -11.70 17.54
C ASP A 430 30.24 -10.64 18.43
N ASN A 431 29.96 -9.35 18.14
CA ASN A 431 30.45 -8.15 18.81
C ASN A 431 31.95 -7.86 18.65
N ASP A 432 32.58 -8.33 17.57
CA ASP A 432 34.01 -8.15 17.32
C ASP A 432 34.38 -6.81 16.64
N GLY A 433 33.41 -6.10 16.05
CA GLY A 433 33.57 -4.82 15.37
C GLY A 433 33.40 -4.85 13.87
N ASP A 434 33.48 -6.01 13.22
CA ASP A 434 33.30 -6.09 11.79
C ASP A 434 31.82 -6.23 11.38
N LYS A 435 31.59 -6.25 10.07
CA LYS A 435 30.24 -6.23 9.48
C LYS A 435 30.04 -7.55 8.76
N ASP A 436 29.36 -8.46 9.44
CA ASP A 436 28.89 -9.74 8.92
C ASP A 436 27.72 -9.54 7.99
N LEU A 437 27.49 -10.54 7.13
CA LEU A 437 26.46 -10.47 6.11
C LEU A 437 25.41 -11.57 6.31
N PHE A 438 24.16 -11.16 6.49
CA PHE A 438 23.02 -12.06 6.36
C PHE A 438 22.46 -11.98 4.93
N VAL A 439 22.24 -13.13 4.28
CA VAL A 439 21.58 -13.22 2.97
C VAL A 439 20.34 -14.10 3.06
N GLY A 440 19.18 -13.49 2.85
CA GLY A 440 17.89 -14.15 2.77
C GLY A 440 17.59 -14.67 1.38
N PHE A 441 17.29 -15.96 1.24
CA PHE A 441 16.92 -16.54 -0.04
C PHE A 441 15.40 -16.71 -0.18
N GLY A 442 14.90 -16.37 -1.35
CA GLY A 442 13.56 -16.76 -1.80
C GLY A 442 13.56 -18.18 -2.34
N PHE A 443 12.62 -19.00 -1.90
CA PHE A 443 12.42 -20.38 -2.35
C PHE A 443 13.64 -21.29 -2.09
N GLY A 444 14.32 -21.10 -0.95
CA GLY A 444 15.57 -21.78 -0.63
C GLY A 444 15.95 -21.69 0.85
N HIS A 445 17.25 -21.68 1.15
CA HIS A 445 17.78 -21.55 2.51
C HIS A 445 18.52 -20.22 2.66
N SER A 446 18.38 -19.55 3.80
CA SER A 446 19.12 -18.31 4.09
C SER A 446 20.49 -18.63 4.69
N PHE A 447 21.44 -17.71 4.60
CA PHE A 447 22.82 -17.91 5.05
C PHE A 447 23.36 -16.72 5.83
N LEU A 448 24.32 -16.97 6.71
CA LEU A 448 25.06 -15.97 7.47
C LEU A 448 26.55 -16.13 7.17
N PHE A 449 27.26 -15.02 6.97
CA PHE A 449 28.68 -15.02 6.63
C PHE A 449 29.46 -14.13 7.60
N ASP A 450 30.43 -14.73 8.27
CA ASP A 450 31.42 -14.10 9.16
C ASP A 450 32.33 -13.22 8.30
N ASN A 451 32.36 -11.92 8.55
CA ASN A 451 33.51 -11.14 8.14
C ASN A 451 34.69 -11.52 9.05
N ARG A 452 35.92 -11.42 8.53
CA ARG A 452 37.12 -11.93 9.22
C ARG A 452 38.20 -10.86 9.28
N ILE A 453 37.87 -9.62 8.94
CA ILE A 453 38.87 -8.56 8.88
C ILE A 453 39.46 -8.30 10.26
N ILE A 454 38.65 -8.46 11.31
CA ILE A 454 39.13 -8.57 12.68
C ILE A 454 39.09 -10.07 13.03
N PRO A 455 40.21 -10.71 13.42
CA PRO A 455 41.57 -10.22 13.56
C PRO A 455 42.46 -10.48 12.32
N ASP A 456 41.97 -11.10 11.24
CA ASP A 456 42.84 -11.66 10.19
C ASP A 456 43.48 -10.55 9.31
N GLY A 457 42.98 -9.32 9.40
CA GLY A 457 43.43 -8.15 8.63
C GLY A 457 43.10 -8.23 7.14
N LYS A 458 42.16 -9.10 6.76
CA LYS A 458 41.75 -9.33 5.38
C LYS A 458 40.23 -9.43 5.29
N LEU A 459 39.65 -8.62 4.42
CA LEU A 459 38.25 -8.74 4.05
C LEU A 459 37.99 -10.10 3.42
N ARG A 460 37.25 -10.96 4.14
CA ARG A 460 36.83 -12.28 3.68
C ARG A 460 35.58 -12.70 4.43
N PHE A 461 34.52 -12.97 3.67
CA PHE A 461 33.29 -13.54 4.19
C PHE A 461 33.37 -15.07 4.17
N THR A 462 33.18 -15.70 5.35
CA THR A 462 33.16 -17.16 5.51
C THR A 462 31.77 -17.59 6.00
N GLU A 463 31.16 -18.58 5.36
CA GLU A 463 29.85 -19.04 5.81
C GLU A 463 29.90 -19.62 7.23
N ILE A 464 28.93 -19.24 8.04
CA ILE A 464 28.70 -19.78 9.38
C ILE A 464 27.59 -20.84 9.29
N ASP A 465 27.87 -21.99 9.89
CA ASP A 465 26.86 -23.04 10.05
C ASP A 465 25.85 -22.64 11.14
N VAL A 466 24.66 -22.22 10.71
CA VAL A 466 23.51 -22.00 11.59
C VAL A 466 22.50 -23.11 11.29
N PRO A 467 22.40 -24.17 12.13
CA PRO A 467 21.59 -25.35 11.83
C PRO A 467 20.14 -25.02 11.47
N PHE A 468 19.55 -24.03 12.16
CA PHE A 468 18.18 -23.59 11.85
C PHE A 468 18.04 -23.07 10.41
N LEU A 469 18.98 -22.24 9.94
CA LEU A 469 18.91 -21.64 8.61
C LEU A 469 19.13 -22.71 7.51
N GLN A 470 20.01 -23.68 7.78
CA GLN A 470 20.26 -24.80 6.85
C GLN A 470 19.10 -25.81 6.81
N ASP A 471 18.40 -26.02 7.91
CA ASP A 471 17.28 -26.96 7.99
C ASP A 471 15.95 -26.36 7.50
N GLN A 472 15.79 -25.04 7.56
CA GLN A 472 14.55 -24.38 7.16
C GLN A 472 14.57 -23.93 5.71
N HIS A 473 13.62 -24.42 4.93
CA HIS A 473 13.25 -23.80 3.66
C HIS A 473 12.46 -22.52 3.92
N THR A 474 12.80 -21.44 3.21
CA THR A 474 12.27 -20.10 3.39
C THR A 474 11.87 -19.48 2.05
N VAL A 475 10.98 -18.48 2.15
CA VAL A 475 10.73 -17.51 1.09
C VAL A 475 11.02 -16.14 1.70
N CYS A 476 12.30 -15.95 2.05
CA CYS A 476 12.78 -14.82 2.83
C CYS A 476 13.01 -13.60 1.95
N LEU A 477 12.12 -12.61 2.05
CA LEU A 477 12.25 -11.32 1.40
C LEU A 477 12.44 -10.17 2.40
N ALA A 478 12.38 -10.46 3.71
CA ALA A 478 12.74 -9.52 4.75
C ALA A 478 13.20 -10.23 6.03
N ALA A 479 14.19 -9.64 6.67
CA ALA A 479 14.65 -9.96 8.00
C ALA A 479 15.18 -8.67 8.65
N ASN A 480 15.33 -8.67 9.97
CA ASN A 480 15.96 -7.56 10.69
C ASN A 480 16.68 -8.09 11.93
N GLY A 481 17.59 -7.30 12.49
CA GLY A 481 18.28 -7.61 13.74
C GLY A 481 17.91 -6.62 14.85
N MET A 482 17.79 -7.13 16.07
CA MET A 482 17.49 -6.35 17.28
C MET A 482 18.01 -7.07 18.52
N ASP A 483 18.26 -6.36 19.62
CA ASP A 483 18.49 -6.99 20.92
C ASP A 483 17.15 -7.15 21.64
N PHE A 484 16.51 -8.31 21.46
CA PHE A 484 15.12 -8.53 21.91
C PHE A 484 15.01 -8.66 23.43
N ASN A 485 16.04 -9.17 24.09
CA ASN A 485 16.04 -9.48 25.51
C ASN A 485 16.96 -8.57 26.36
N ASN A 486 17.57 -7.55 25.73
CA ASN A 486 18.52 -6.60 26.31
C ASN A 486 19.78 -7.26 26.88
N ASP A 487 20.28 -8.31 26.22
CA ASP A 487 21.51 -9.02 26.63
C ASP A 487 22.78 -8.54 25.92
N GLY A 488 22.67 -7.54 25.03
CA GLY A 488 23.77 -6.95 24.29
C GLY A 488 24.17 -7.74 23.04
N LYS A 489 23.37 -8.71 22.60
CA LYS A 489 23.57 -9.46 21.36
C LYS A 489 22.45 -9.18 20.36
N ILE A 490 22.78 -9.24 19.08
CA ILE A 490 21.78 -9.09 18.01
C ILE A 490 21.06 -10.42 17.80
N ASP A 491 19.78 -10.44 18.11
CA ASP A 491 18.80 -11.47 17.74
C ASP A 491 18.22 -11.16 16.35
N LEU A 492 17.71 -12.18 15.66
CA LEU A 492 17.17 -12.06 14.32
C LEU A 492 15.67 -12.32 14.28
N ILE A 493 14.96 -11.48 13.52
CA ILE A 493 13.59 -11.74 13.08
C ILE A 493 13.62 -12.08 11.58
N LEU A 494 13.25 -13.31 11.25
CA LEU A 494 13.20 -13.82 9.89
C LEU A 494 11.75 -13.92 9.43
N THR A 495 11.39 -13.30 8.31
CA THR A 495 10.02 -13.32 7.80
C THR A 495 9.89 -14.02 6.45
N ASN A 496 8.67 -14.47 6.14
CA ASN A 496 8.39 -15.23 4.93
C ASN A 496 7.20 -14.65 4.16
N ALA A 497 7.44 -14.32 2.89
CA ALA A 497 6.41 -13.75 2.02
C ALA A 497 5.39 -14.79 1.54
N LEU A 498 5.81 -16.04 1.37
CA LEU A 498 4.94 -17.16 0.96
C LEU A 498 5.07 -18.34 1.92
N HIS A 499 4.09 -19.24 1.88
CA HIS A 499 4.17 -20.49 2.63
C HIS A 499 5.36 -21.33 2.15
N GLN A 500 6.17 -21.79 3.09
CA GLN A 500 7.47 -22.42 2.80
C GLN A 500 7.35 -23.83 2.20
N TYR A 501 6.21 -24.49 2.41
CA TYR A 501 5.97 -25.87 1.99
C TYR A 501 4.65 -25.98 1.25
N LEU A 502 4.51 -26.83 0.25
CA LEU A 502 3.23 -27.02 -0.41
C LEU A 502 2.23 -27.70 0.54
N PRO A 503 1.00 -27.15 0.70
CA PRO A 503 -0.01 -27.75 1.55
C PRO A 503 -0.51 -29.09 0.98
N ASP A 504 -1.12 -29.91 1.84
CA ASP A 504 -1.85 -31.13 1.46
C ASP A 504 -1.03 -32.26 0.79
N TYR A 505 0.30 -32.21 0.84
CA TYR A 505 1.20 -33.32 0.46
C TYR A 505 1.46 -34.30 1.63
N GLY A 506 0.38 -34.88 2.18
CA GLY A 506 0.46 -35.91 3.24
C GLY A 506 1.29 -35.46 4.46
N GLN A 507 2.07 -36.39 5.05
CA GLN A 507 3.00 -36.07 6.15
C GLN A 507 4.38 -35.57 5.67
N LYS A 508 4.60 -35.49 4.35
CA LYS A 508 5.89 -35.05 3.80
C LYS A 508 5.90 -33.53 3.69
N LYS A 509 6.88 -32.89 4.31
CA LYS A 509 7.17 -31.47 4.07
C LYS A 509 7.77 -31.34 2.66
N VAL A 510 6.96 -30.98 1.67
CA VAL A 510 7.42 -30.71 0.30
C VAL A 510 7.72 -29.22 0.19
N PRO A 511 8.98 -28.79 0.01
CA PRO A 511 9.31 -27.36 -0.08
C PRO A 511 8.60 -26.67 -1.25
N LEU A 512 8.18 -25.41 -1.06
CA LEU A 512 7.71 -24.58 -2.16
C LEU A 512 8.93 -24.04 -2.93
N ASN A 513 9.20 -24.65 -4.08
CA ASN A 513 10.24 -24.19 -5.01
C ASN A 513 9.63 -23.95 -6.39
N ILE A 514 9.53 -22.69 -6.79
CA ILE A 514 8.91 -22.31 -8.08
C ILE A 514 9.75 -22.71 -9.30
N PHE A 515 11.02 -23.08 -9.10
CA PHE A 515 11.92 -23.53 -10.15
C PHE A 515 11.87 -25.06 -10.35
N ASP A 516 11.30 -25.80 -9.39
CA ASP A 516 11.18 -27.26 -9.42
C ASP A 516 9.92 -27.72 -8.66
N LEU A 517 8.76 -27.64 -9.31
CA LEU A 517 7.50 -28.06 -8.70
C LEU A 517 7.39 -29.60 -8.71
N PRO A 518 6.79 -30.22 -7.67
CA PRO A 518 6.54 -31.66 -7.69
C PRO A 518 5.66 -32.09 -8.86
N GLN A 519 5.87 -33.33 -9.31
CA GLN A 519 5.02 -33.95 -10.33
C GLN A 519 3.65 -34.31 -9.73
N PRO A 520 2.56 -34.28 -10.53
CA PRO A 520 1.23 -34.68 -10.06
C PRO A 520 1.24 -36.14 -9.58
N GLU A 521 0.68 -36.41 -8.40
CA GLU A 521 0.59 -37.79 -7.87
C GLU A 521 -0.57 -38.59 -8.50
N TYR A 522 -1.56 -37.90 -9.07
CA TYR A 522 -2.72 -38.47 -9.75
C TYR A 522 -3.28 -37.50 -10.80
N GLU A 523 -4.13 -38.01 -11.69
CA GLU A 523 -4.78 -37.19 -12.72
C GLU A 523 -5.62 -36.08 -12.08
N GLY A 524 -5.34 -34.82 -12.44
CA GLY A 524 -6.01 -33.65 -11.87
C GLY A 524 -5.45 -33.16 -10.53
N ASP A 525 -4.32 -33.71 -10.05
CA ASP A 525 -3.60 -33.15 -8.91
C ASP A 525 -3.05 -31.76 -9.23
N ARG A 526 -3.48 -30.76 -8.45
CA ARG A 526 -3.15 -29.34 -8.63
C ARG A 526 -2.52 -28.71 -7.40
N ARG A 527 -2.16 -29.53 -6.39
CA ARG A 527 -1.63 -29.03 -5.10
C ARG A 527 -0.34 -28.23 -5.27
N MET A 528 0.47 -28.54 -6.30
CA MET A 528 1.71 -27.79 -6.61
C MET A 528 1.46 -26.32 -6.99
N PHE A 529 0.25 -25.96 -7.40
CA PHE A 529 -0.11 -24.59 -7.77
C PHE A 529 -0.75 -23.81 -6.62
N HIS A 530 -1.05 -24.46 -5.50
CA HIS A 530 -1.82 -23.88 -4.39
C HIS A 530 -0.93 -23.13 -3.39
N PHE A 531 -0.35 -22.02 -3.84
CA PHE A 531 0.54 -21.18 -3.01
C PHE A 531 0.27 -19.67 -3.14
N MET A 532 -0.61 -19.24 -4.04
CA MET A 532 -0.98 -17.83 -4.14
C MET A 532 -1.86 -17.42 -2.95
N HIS A 533 -1.92 -16.12 -2.66
CA HIS A 533 -2.63 -15.61 -1.48
C HIS A 533 -4.09 -16.10 -1.42
N GLU A 534 -4.57 -16.53 -0.25
CA GLU A 534 -5.94 -17.06 -0.10
C GLU A 534 -7.01 -15.95 -0.05
N SER A 535 -6.59 -14.71 0.14
CA SER A 535 -7.42 -13.54 0.20
C SER A 535 -6.65 -12.35 -0.36
N TRP A 536 -7.37 -11.39 -0.92
CA TRP A 536 -6.78 -10.14 -1.43
C TRP A 536 -6.61 -9.08 -0.34
N HIS A 537 -7.24 -9.29 0.83
CA HIS A 537 -7.38 -8.29 1.89
C HIS A 537 -7.09 -8.81 3.30
N ASN A 538 -6.98 -10.13 3.49
CA ASN A 538 -6.65 -10.74 4.78
C ASN A 538 -6.06 -12.14 4.59
N ALA A 539 -5.05 -12.28 3.74
CA ALA A 539 -4.36 -13.54 3.53
C ALA A 539 -3.62 -13.97 4.80
N ASN A 540 -3.82 -15.24 5.21
CA ASN A 540 -3.07 -15.87 6.30
C ASN A 540 -2.49 -17.22 5.84
N ASN A 541 -2.14 -17.32 4.56
CA ASN A 541 -1.46 -18.47 3.95
C ASN A 541 -0.05 -18.12 3.43
N GLY A 542 0.59 -17.10 3.99
CA GLY A 542 2.01 -16.83 3.81
C GLY A 542 2.87 -17.80 4.64
N GLY A 543 4.08 -17.40 5.01
CA GLY A 543 4.98 -18.25 5.79
C GLY A 543 4.97 -17.94 7.28
N LEU A 544 5.61 -18.80 8.07
CA LEU A 544 5.84 -18.51 9.49
C LEU A 544 7.00 -17.53 9.65
N ASN A 545 6.85 -16.57 10.54
CA ASN A 545 7.93 -15.69 10.96
C ASN A 545 8.64 -16.30 12.17
N TYR A 546 9.97 -16.17 12.23
CA TYR A 546 10.80 -16.81 13.26
C TYR A 546 11.66 -15.79 14.00
N LEU A 547 11.63 -15.88 15.33
CA LEU A 547 12.57 -15.19 16.19
C LEU A 547 13.74 -16.15 16.51
N LEU A 548 14.97 -15.73 16.20
CA LEU A 548 16.19 -16.45 16.47
C LEU A 548 16.99 -15.68 17.51
N ILE A 549 17.20 -16.28 18.68
CA ILE A 549 17.96 -15.67 19.76
C ILE A 549 19.44 -16.01 19.61
N ASN A 550 20.29 -15.01 19.68
CA ASN A 550 21.73 -15.16 19.63
C ASN A 550 22.25 -15.73 20.95
N THR A 551 22.72 -16.97 20.93
CA THR A 551 23.23 -17.60 22.15
C THR A 551 24.73 -17.35 22.34
N GLY A 552 25.39 -16.72 21.36
CA GLY A 552 26.84 -16.72 21.20
C GLY A 552 27.34 -18.07 20.70
N THR A 553 28.62 -18.38 20.89
CA THR A 553 29.21 -19.64 20.44
C THR A 553 28.93 -20.80 21.43
N PRO A 554 28.77 -22.07 20.98
CA PRO A 554 28.93 -22.58 19.60
C PRO A 554 27.66 -22.59 18.73
N ASP A 555 26.45 -22.54 19.33
CA ASP A 555 25.18 -22.55 18.59
C ASP A 555 24.70 -21.10 18.38
N VAL A 556 25.31 -20.40 17.41
CA VAL A 556 25.19 -18.94 17.22
C VAL A 556 23.76 -18.43 17.38
N PHE A 557 22.79 -19.09 16.75
CA PHE A 557 21.37 -18.76 16.86
C PHE A 557 20.49 -19.94 17.23
N ARG A 558 19.50 -19.70 18.11
CA ARG A 558 18.46 -20.66 18.50
C ARG A 558 17.07 -20.10 18.22
N SER A 559 16.25 -20.85 17.48
CA SER A 559 14.86 -20.47 17.25
C SER A 559 13.99 -20.55 18.51
N VAL A 560 13.11 -19.57 18.70
CA VAL A 560 12.07 -19.58 19.74
C VAL A 560 10.79 -20.20 19.19
N ASP A 561 10.16 -21.07 19.97
CA ASP A 561 8.88 -21.66 19.57
C ASP A 561 7.80 -20.57 19.47
N LYS A 562 6.99 -20.61 18.41
CA LYS A 562 5.92 -19.62 18.18
C LYS A 562 4.84 -19.56 19.25
N ARG A 563 4.66 -20.62 20.05
CA ARG A 563 3.76 -20.62 21.21
C ARG A 563 4.35 -19.83 22.37
N GLU A 564 5.67 -19.75 22.44
CA GLU A 564 6.43 -18.99 23.42
C GLU A 564 6.57 -17.53 22.97
N SER A 565 7.04 -17.28 21.75
CA SER A 565 7.21 -15.92 21.20
C SER A 565 5.89 -15.21 20.90
N LEU A 566 4.80 -15.97 20.71
CA LEU A 566 3.47 -15.52 20.25
C LEU A 566 3.42 -14.93 18.83
N LEU A 567 4.48 -15.07 18.04
CA LEU A 567 4.50 -14.80 16.60
C LEU A 567 3.77 -15.92 15.83
N LYS A 568 2.44 -15.87 15.81
CA LYS A 568 1.60 -16.95 15.27
C LYS A 568 1.01 -16.67 13.89
N GLU A 569 1.07 -15.41 13.46
CA GLU A 569 0.51 -14.98 12.19
C GLU A 569 1.32 -15.56 11.02
N THR A 570 0.65 -15.83 9.91
CA THR A 570 1.22 -16.45 8.69
C THR A 570 0.84 -15.62 7.48
N ARG A 571 1.14 -14.33 7.55
CA ARG A 571 0.82 -13.36 6.51
C ARG A 571 1.93 -13.33 5.45
N TRP A 572 1.70 -12.57 4.39
CA TRP A 572 2.70 -12.37 3.33
C TRP A 572 3.64 -11.24 3.73
N SER A 573 4.55 -11.52 4.66
CA SER A 573 5.43 -10.49 5.24
C SER A 573 6.50 -10.03 4.25
N LEU A 574 6.57 -8.71 4.04
CA LEU A 574 7.47 -8.08 3.08
C LEU A 574 8.50 -7.13 3.70
N ALA A 575 8.22 -6.53 4.85
CA ALA A 575 9.16 -5.65 5.56
C ALA A 575 9.00 -5.77 7.07
N VAL A 576 10.07 -5.46 7.80
CA VAL A 576 10.12 -5.54 9.25
C VAL A 576 10.76 -4.29 9.84
N GLY A 577 9.99 -3.55 10.63
CA GLY A 577 10.47 -2.40 11.39
C GLY A 577 10.69 -2.73 12.86
N THR A 578 11.75 -2.18 13.44
CA THR A 578 12.13 -2.30 14.85
C THR A 578 12.22 -0.91 15.47
N MET A 579 11.56 -0.71 16.60
CA MET A 579 11.52 0.56 17.35
C MET A 579 11.03 0.33 18.77
N ASP A 580 11.28 1.25 19.70
CA ASP A 580 10.67 1.25 21.03
C ASP A 580 9.39 2.12 21.02
N MET A 581 8.22 1.52 20.75
CA MET A 581 6.98 2.26 20.47
C MET A 581 6.40 2.96 21.70
N ASN A 582 6.67 2.42 22.89
CA ASN A 582 6.16 2.90 24.16
C ASN A 582 7.27 3.42 25.10
N ASN A 583 8.50 3.62 24.61
CA ASN A 583 9.64 4.09 25.40
C ASN A 583 9.89 3.28 26.68
N ASP A 584 9.65 1.97 26.67
CA ASP A 584 9.87 1.11 27.84
C ASP A 584 11.26 0.47 27.90
N GLY A 585 12.09 0.73 26.88
CA GLY A 585 13.47 0.27 26.75
C GLY A 585 13.59 -1.13 26.14
N TYR A 586 12.53 -1.71 25.59
CA TYR A 586 12.59 -2.95 24.82
C TYR A 586 12.17 -2.69 23.37
N THR A 587 12.87 -3.32 22.43
CA THR A 587 12.55 -3.19 21.00
C THR A 587 11.25 -3.92 20.67
N ASP A 588 10.29 -3.18 20.15
CA ASP A 588 9.00 -3.63 19.61
C ASP A 588 9.11 -3.92 18.10
N LEU A 589 8.05 -4.53 17.55
CA LEU A 589 8.04 -5.04 16.19
C LEU A 589 6.83 -4.57 15.39
N PHE A 590 7.10 -4.07 14.19
CA PHE A 590 6.12 -3.84 13.14
C PHE A 590 6.45 -4.72 11.93
N ILE A 591 5.46 -5.43 11.38
CA ILE A 591 5.62 -6.27 10.18
C ILE A 591 4.61 -5.83 9.14
N ALA A 592 5.12 -5.33 8.01
CA ALA A 592 4.31 -5.00 6.85
C ALA A 592 3.99 -6.26 6.05
N ASN A 593 2.71 -6.44 5.71
CA ASN A 593 2.22 -7.62 5.01
C ASN A 593 1.45 -7.25 3.75
N ASP A 594 1.78 -7.91 2.64
CA ASP A 594 0.98 -7.84 1.43
C ASP A 594 -0.27 -8.73 1.56
N PHE A 595 -1.28 -8.45 0.75
CA PHE A 595 -2.57 -9.15 0.68
C PHE A 595 -3.29 -9.30 2.03
N GLY A 596 -2.97 -8.46 3.01
CA GLY A 596 -3.51 -8.51 4.36
C GLY A 596 -3.14 -7.28 5.18
N ARG A 597 -3.61 -7.28 6.43
CA ARG A 597 -3.28 -6.29 7.46
C ARG A 597 -1.84 -6.46 7.98
N ASP A 598 -1.26 -5.38 8.43
CA ASP A 598 0.05 -5.35 9.08
C ASP A 598 -0.05 -5.85 10.53
N ASP A 599 1.06 -6.33 11.07
CA ASP A 599 1.12 -6.85 12.44
C ASP A 599 2.00 -5.97 13.33
N TRP A 600 1.48 -5.65 14.51
CA TRP A 600 2.09 -4.78 15.50
C TRP A 600 2.30 -5.58 16.78
N TYR A 601 3.46 -5.48 17.41
CA TYR A 601 3.76 -6.21 18.64
C TYR A 601 4.54 -5.37 19.63
N LEU A 602 4.07 -5.34 20.88
CA LEU A 602 4.88 -4.86 22.01
C LEU A 602 5.73 -6.01 22.58
N ASN A 603 6.96 -5.72 22.97
CA ASN A 603 7.85 -6.65 23.64
C ASN A 603 7.53 -6.74 25.14
N ASP A 604 7.20 -7.95 25.63
CA ASP A 604 6.95 -8.22 27.05
C ASP A 604 8.28 -8.47 27.77
N LYS A 605 9.14 -7.44 27.80
CA LYS A 605 10.41 -7.41 28.54
C LYS A 605 11.33 -8.59 28.22
N GLY A 606 11.56 -8.86 26.94
CA GLY A 606 12.46 -9.91 26.46
C GLY A 606 11.92 -11.34 26.57
N LYS A 607 10.64 -11.51 26.86
CA LYS A 607 10.03 -12.85 27.03
C LYS A 607 9.28 -13.32 25.80
N ARG A 608 8.51 -12.43 25.18
CA ARG A 608 7.61 -12.70 24.06
C ARG A 608 7.08 -11.40 23.47
N PHE A 609 6.42 -11.51 22.32
CA PHE A 609 5.69 -10.42 21.69
C PHE A 609 4.20 -10.45 22.04
N ILE A 610 3.59 -9.28 22.26
CA ILE A 610 2.16 -9.13 22.51
C ILE A 610 1.55 -8.34 21.35
N ARG A 611 0.76 -9.04 20.52
CA ARG A 611 0.12 -8.43 19.36
C ARG A 611 -0.83 -7.30 19.78
N GLN A 612 -0.68 -6.15 19.13
CA GLN A 612 -1.53 -4.99 19.28
C GLN A 612 -2.57 -4.96 18.16
N GLN A 613 -3.79 -4.53 18.48
CA GLN A 613 -4.86 -4.42 17.51
C GLN A 613 -5.91 -3.39 17.95
N GLY A 614 -6.35 -2.57 16.99
CA GLY A 614 -7.51 -1.69 17.14
C GLY A 614 -8.85 -2.43 17.11
N HIS A 615 -9.93 -1.66 17.02
CA HIS A 615 -11.30 -2.18 17.11
C HIS A 615 -11.98 -2.29 15.74
N PHE A 616 -11.65 -1.40 14.81
CA PHE A 616 -12.28 -1.30 13.49
C PHE A 616 -11.26 -1.46 12.37
N TYR A 617 -11.72 -1.84 11.18
CA TYR A 617 -10.86 -1.79 9.98
C TYR A 617 -10.42 -0.35 9.69
N GLY A 618 -9.15 -0.19 9.35
CA GLY A 618 -8.48 1.11 9.28
C GLY A 618 -7.93 1.61 10.62
N ASP A 619 -7.94 0.78 11.66
CA ASP A 619 -7.11 0.95 12.86
C ASP A 619 -5.88 0.02 12.75
N ILE A 620 -4.84 0.30 13.53
CA ILE A 620 -3.65 -0.56 13.68
C ILE A 620 -3.97 -2.06 13.82
N GLY A 621 -3.23 -2.90 13.11
CA GLY A 621 -3.42 -4.36 13.14
C GLY A 621 -4.71 -4.85 12.48
N LEU A 622 -5.50 -3.94 11.92
CA LEU A 622 -6.71 -4.10 11.09
C LEU A 622 -6.70 -3.09 9.93
N ASP A 623 -5.51 -2.66 9.52
CA ASP A 623 -5.24 -1.62 8.56
C ASP A 623 -5.45 -2.10 7.11
N THR A 624 -4.76 -1.48 6.15
CA THR A 624 -4.94 -1.70 4.71
C THR A 624 -4.44 -3.08 4.28
N TYR A 625 -4.40 -3.33 2.96
CA TYR A 625 -4.29 -4.69 2.44
C TYR A 625 -2.97 -4.99 1.73
N LYS A 626 -2.00 -4.07 1.77
CA LYS A 626 -0.88 -3.97 0.79
C LYS A 626 0.44 -3.47 1.42
N GLY A 627 0.69 -3.71 2.71
CA GLY A 627 1.90 -3.22 3.37
C GLY A 627 3.18 -3.81 2.74
N MET A 628 3.94 -2.97 2.04
CA MET A 628 5.19 -3.39 1.37
C MET A 628 6.45 -2.92 2.10
N ASN A 629 6.39 -1.81 2.83
CA ASN A 629 7.53 -1.12 3.41
C ASN A 629 7.30 -0.76 4.90
N ALA A 630 8.40 -0.66 5.65
CA ALA A 630 8.40 -0.19 7.04
C ALA A 630 9.54 0.80 7.28
N SER A 631 9.32 2.09 6.99
CA SER A 631 10.31 3.14 7.30
C SER A 631 9.93 3.90 8.55
N ILE A 632 10.85 4.04 9.49
CA ILE A 632 10.62 4.57 10.83
C ILE A 632 11.46 5.83 11.04
N SER A 633 10.84 6.89 11.56
CA SER A 633 11.50 8.12 12.02
C SER A 633 10.51 9.01 12.78
N ASP A 634 11.00 9.96 13.58
CA ASP A 634 10.19 11.03 14.19
C ASP A 634 9.90 12.14 13.16
N PHE A 635 8.73 12.10 12.49
CA PHE A 635 8.40 13.02 11.40
C PHE A 635 7.80 14.35 11.88
N ASP A 636 7.20 14.38 13.08
CA ASP A 636 6.59 15.59 13.66
C ASP A 636 7.40 16.22 14.80
N GLY A 637 8.52 15.60 15.19
CA GLY A 637 9.48 16.13 16.16
C GLY A 637 8.96 16.04 17.59
N ASN A 638 8.01 15.13 17.86
CA ASN A 638 7.41 14.97 19.17
C ASN A 638 8.26 14.07 20.11
N GLY A 639 9.36 13.51 19.60
CA GLY A 639 10.28 12.63 20.31
C GLY A 639 9.85 11.16 20.34
N LYS A 640 8.84 10.78 19.57
CA LYS A 640 8.39 9.41 19.35
C LYS A 640 8.45 9.12 17.86
N GLU A 641 8.89 7.93 17.51
CA GLU A 641 9.01 7.58 16.11
C GLU A 641 7.66 7.17 15.52
N ASP A 642 7.49 7.48 14.26
CA ASP A 642 6.32 7.20 13.43
C ASP A 642 6.68 6.14 12.39
N VAL A 643 5.67 5.57 11.71
CA VAL A 643 5.87 4.52 10.70
C VAL A 643 5.27 4.92 9.35
N TYR A 644 6.11 5.00 8.32
CA TYR A 644 5.70 5.18 6.93
C TYR A 644 5.64 3.84 6.19
N ILE A 645 4.50 3.58 5.55
CA ILE A 645 4.22 2.34 4.82
C ILE A 645 3.85 2.68 3.39
N SER A 646 4.55 2.09 2.43
CA SER A 646 4.19 2.20 1.02
C SER A 646 3.07 1.23 0.66
N ASN A 647 2.20 1.68 -0.24
CA ASN A 647 1.04 0.95 -0.73
C ASN A 647 0.81 1.30 -2.22
N VAL A 648 -0.20 0.65 -2.82
CA VAL A 648 -0.69 1.00 -4.16
C VAL A 648 -1.67 2.18 -4.08
N HIS A 649 -1.46 3.18 -4.93
CA HIS A 649 -2.38 4.31 -5.10
C HIS A 649 -2.66 4.57 -6.58
N HIS A 650 -3.51 3.73 -7.16
CA HIS A 650 -3.97 3.89 -8.54
C HIS A 650 -5.49 3.78 -8.63
N GLU A 651 -6.01 4.07 -9.83
CA GLU A 651 -7.37 3.68 -10.19
C GLU A 651 -7.63 2.21 -9.82
N MET A 652 -8.76 1.95 -9.17
CA MET A 652 -9.18 0.66 -8.57
C MET A 652 -8.54 0.27 -7.24
N GLN A 653 -7.44 0.92 -6.83
CA GLN A 653 -6.73 0.66 -5.58
C GLN A 653 -6.28 1.99 -4.97
N ALA A 654 -7.26 2.78 -4.50
CA ALA A 654 -7.04 4.08 -3.86
C ALA A 654 -6.66 3.96 -2.37
N GLU A 655 -5.82 2.99 -2.00
CA GLU A 655 -5.42 2.80 -0.60
C GLU A 655 -4.46 3.91 -0.18
N GLY A 656 -3.38 4.12 -0.95
CA GLY A 656 -2.35 5.10 -0.63
C GLY A 656 -1.40 4.64 0.45
N SER A 657 -0.15 5.13 0.37
CA SER A 657 0.81 4.99 1.47
C SER A 657 0.19 5.51 2.78
N LEU A 658 0.56 4.89 3.90
CA LEU A 658 0.13 5.27 5.24
C LEU A 658 1.28 5.94 5.99
N LEU A 659 0.92 6.84 6.90
CA LEU A 659 1.84 7.45 7.86
C LEU A 659 1.18 7.32 9.23
N TRP A 660 1.67 6.40 10.06
CA TRP A 660 1.20 6.18 11.41
C TRP A 660 1.96 7.07 12.38
N MET A 661 1.29 8.11 12.87
CA MET A 661 1.81 9.06 13.86
C MET A 661 1.68 8.49 15.27
N ASN A 662 2.77 8.43 16.04
CA ASN A 662 2.82 7.81 17.36
C ASN A 662 2.47 8.81 18.47
N HIS A 663 1.44 8.47 19.24
CA HIS A 663 1.01 9.21 20.43
C HIS A 663 1.06 8.36 21.70
N THR A 664 1.60 7.15 21.62
CA THR A 664 1.69 6.17 22.70
C THR A 664 2.40 6.76 23.92
N ASN A 665 1.76 6.71 25.08
CA ASN A 665 2.41 7.18 26.31
C ASN A 665 3.54 6.24 26.74
N ASP A 666 4.55 6.78 27.41
CA ASP A 666 5.66 5.98 27.92
C ASP A 666 5.15 4.84 28.83
N PHE A 667 5.74 3.66 28.69
CA PHE A 667 5.39 2.41 29.39
C PHE A 667 3.95 1.93 29.17
N ALA A 668 3.25 2.43 28.15
CA ALA A 668 1.90 1.98 27.85
C ALA A 668 1.89 0.52 27.37
N THR A 669 0.85 -0.22 27.80
CA THR A 669 0.63 -1.62 27.37
C THR A 669 -0.24 -1.73 26.11
N LYS A 670 -0.67 -0.57 25.59
CA LYS A 670 -1.42 -0.41 24.35
C LYS A 670 -0.86 0.76 23.59
N ILE A 671 -0.59 0.55 22.30
CA ILE A 671 -0.13 1.58 21.40
C ILE A 671 -1.28 2.50 20.97
N ASP A 672 -0.96 3.76 20.71
CA ASP A 672 -1.87 4.80 20.22
C ASP A 672 -1.24 5.47 18.99
N PHE A 673 -1.65 5.00 17.81
CA PHE A 673 -1.18 5.53 16.53
C PHE A 673 -2.36 6.06 15.72
N THR A 674 -2.11 7.15 14.97
CA THR A 674 -3.11 7.72 14.06
C THR A 674 -2.58 7.84 12.65
N GLU A 675 -3.39 7.45 11.66
CA GLU A 675 -3.03 7.57 10.25
C GLU A 675 -3.14 9.04 9.81
N GLY A 676 -2.11 9.53 9.12
CA GLY A 676 -1.99 10.93 8.72
C GLY A 676 -1.41 11.20 7.33
N ALA A 677 -1.10 10.22 6.48
CA ALA A 677 -0.36 10.43 5.23
C ALA A 677 -1.02 11.47 4.33
N GLN A 678 -2.35 11.45 4.23
CA GLN A 678 -3.09 12.44 3.47
C GLN A 678 -3.02 13.85 4.08
N ARG A 679 -3.20 13.95 5.40
CA ARG A 679 -3.17 15.24 6.11
C ARG A 679 -1.81 15.91 5.98
N HIS A 680 -0.76 15.11 6.00
CA HIS A 680 0.63 15.55 5.90
C HIS A 680 1.13 15.63 4.44
N ASN A 681 0.27 15.36 3.43
CA ASN A 681 0.60 15.41 2.00
C ASN A 681 1.68 14.40 1.53
N LEU A 682 1.74 13.24 2.20
CA LEU A 682 2.68 12.15 1.93
C LEU A 682 2.04 10.95 1.19
N LEU A 683 0.82 11.12 0.67
CA LEU A 683 0.19 10.11 -0.20
C LEU A 683 1.02 9.93 -1.46
N ASN A 684 1.51 8.72 -1.73
CA ASN A 684 2.19 8.37 -2.98
C ASN A 684 1.21 8.21 -4.17
N ALA A 685 0.52 9.29 -4.53
CA ALA A 685 -0.54 9.30 -5.53
C ALA A 685 -0.06 8.90 -6.95
N ASN A 686 -0.97 8.25 -7.70
CA ASN A 686 -0.82 7.72 -9.05
C ASN A 686 0.38 6.78 -9.26
N ARG A 687 0.69 5.96 -8.25
CA ARG A 687 1.88 5.10 -8.25
C ARG A 687 1.65 3.76 -7.54
N PHE A 688 2.42 2.76 -7.95
CA PHE A 688 2.59 1.49 -7.26
C PHE A 688 3.87 1.54 -6.42
N GLY A 689 3.75 1.75 -5.11
CA GLY A 689 4.90 1.91 -4.22
C GLY A 689 5.64 0.62 -3.89
N TRP A 690 6.95 0.70 -3.65
CA TRP A 690 7.80 -0.38 -3.12
C TRP A 690 8.61 0.11 -1.92
N GLY A 691 9.95 0.10 -1.96
CA GLY A 691 10.76 0.58 -0.86
C GLY A 691 10.74 2.08 -0.69
N ALA A 692 10.81 2.51 0.56
CA ALA A 692 11.04 3.89 0.92
C ALA A 692 12.19 3.99 1.93
N ALA A 693 12.98 5.04 1.79
CA ALA A 693 14.02 5.42 2.75
C ALA A 693 13.68 6.77 3.36
N VAL A 694 14.17 6.97 4.58
CA VAL A 694 13.90 8.16 5.39
C VAL A 694 15.21 8.73 5.89
N GLY A 695 15.41 10.03 5.71
CA GLY A 695 16.63 10.75 6.06
C GLY A 695 16.48 12.25 5.77
N ASP A 696 17.30 13.08 6.40
CA ASP A 696 17.28 14.54 6.23
C ASP A 696 18.12 14.92 4.98
N LEU A 697 17.48 15.01 3.82
CA LEU A 697 18.13 15.18 2.52
C LEU A 697 18.57 16.61 2.27
N ASP A 698 17.80 17.58 2.77
CA ASP A 698 18.08 19.02 2.59
C ASP A 698 18.76 19.67 3.81
N LEU A 699 19.09 18.86 4.82
CA LEU A 699 19.75 19.24 6.07
C LEU A 699 18.98 20.30 6.86
N ASN A 700 17.65 20.25 6.82
CA ASN A 700 16.77 21.17 7.56
C ASN A 700 16.44 20.69 8.99
N GLY A 701 16.88 19.50 9.37
CA GLY A 701 16.67 18.87 10.67
C GLY A 701 15.46 17.92 10.72
N TRP A 702 14.69 17.83 9.65
CA TRP A 702 13.47 17.03 9.56
C TRP A 702 13.66 15.85 8.60
N PRO A 703 13.17 14.65 8.93
CA PRO A 703 13.30 13.50 8.05
C PRO A 703 12.42 13.64 6.81
N ASP A 704 13.02 13.49 5.63
CA ASP A 704 12.39 13.42 4.32
C ASP A 704 12.14 11.97 3.90
N VAL A 705 11.36 11.77 2.82
CA VAL A 705 11.04 10.42 2.30
C VAL A 705 11.40 10.32 0.82
N VAL A 706 12.13 9.27 0.45
CA VAL A 706 12.33 8.86 -0.95
C VAL A 706 11.71 7.50 -1.16
N GLN A 707 10.93 7.33 -2.23
CA GLN A 707 10.15 6.12 -2.48
C GLN A 707 10.29 5.62 -3.92
N ALA A 708 10.60 4.33 -4.03
CA ALA A 708 10.62 3.54 -5.27
C ALA A 708 9.20 3.18 -5.75
N ASN A 709 9.01 3.17 -7.07
CA ASN A 709 7.74 2.91 -7.74
C ASN A 709 7.86 2.04 -8.99
N GLY A 710 6.70 1.61 -9.48
CA GLY A 710 6.57 0.84 -10.71
C GLY A 710 6.60 -0.66 -10.46
N MET A 711 5.70 -1.40 -11.10
CA MET A 711 5.56 -2.84 -10.90
C MET A 711 6.33 -3.63 -11.97
N VAL A 712 5.71 -3.98 -13.10
CA VAL A 712 6.39 -4.79 -14.14
C VAL A 712 5.99 -4.37 -15.55
N ASP A 713 6.94 -4.43 -16.48
CA ASP A 713 6.73 -4.23 -17.92
C ASP A 713 6.90 -5.54 -18.72
N ASP A 714 6.92 -5.46 -20.05
CA ASP A 714 7.06 -6.62 -20.95
C ASP A 714 8.47 -6.81 -21.55
N VAL A 715 9.49 -6.07 -21.09
CA VAL A 715 10.83 -6.11 -21.69
C VAL A 715 11.42 -7.53 -21.65
N TRP A 716 11.09 -8.29 -20.61
CA TRP A 716 11.62 -9.64 -20.38
C TRP A 716 10.84 -10.76 -21.05
N ASP A 717 9.56 -10.54 -21.37
CA ASP A 717 8.64 -11.59 -21.80
C ASP A 717 7.75 -11.14 -22.98
N LYS A 718 8.29 -10.25 -23.82
CA LYS A 718 7.59 -9.64 -24.95
C LYS A 718 6.90 -10.66 -25.86
N LYS A 719 5.56 -10.62 -25.87
CA LYS A 719 4.69 -11.51 -26.65
C LYS A 719 3.99 -10.80 -27.81
N TRP A 720 3.81 -9.48 -27.69
CA TRP A 720 3.04 -8.66 -28.62
C TRP A 720 3.88 -7.48 -29.10
N LYS A 721 3.45 -6.84 -30.20
CA LYS A 721 4.09 -5.60 -30.67
C LYS A 721 3.95 -4.48 -29.63
N GLU A 722 2.72 -4.30 -29.17
CA GLU A 722 2.34 -3.37 -28.10
C GLU A 722 1.94 -4.20 -26.87
N PRO A 723 2.46 -3.88 -25.67
CA PRO A 723 2.12 -4.63 -24.48
C PRO A 723 0.68 -4.38 -24.06
N ARG A 724 0.09 -5.36 -23.37
CA ARG A 724 -1.30 -5.28 -22.91
C ARG A 724 -1.35 -4.94 -21.42
N ASN A 725 -2.36 -4.19 -21.00
CA ASN A 725 -2.59 -3.96 -19.57
C ASN A 725 -3.18 -5.22 -18.92
N PHE A 726 -2.52 -5.77 -17.89
CA PHE A 726 -2.96 -6.98 -17.20
C PHE A 726 -4.19 -6.77 -16.29
N TRP A 727 -4.49 -5.52 -15.91
CA TRP A 727 -5.50 -5.19 -14.90
C TRP A 727 -6.90 -5.66 -15.17
N TYR A 728 -7.28 -5.81 -16.43
CA TYR A 728 -8.57 -6.40 -16.74
C TYR A 728 -8.68 -7.83 -16.21
N TYR A 729 -7.65 -8.65 -16.44
CA TYR A 729 -7.60 -10.04 -16.02
C TYR A 729 -7.47 -10.12 -14.50
N GLN A 730 -6.61 -9.30 -13.91
CA GLN A 730 -6.46 -9.22 -12.46
C GLN A 730 -7.80 -8.91 -11.78
N ALA A 731 -8.55 -7.93 -12.29
CA ALA A 731 -9.85 -7.57 -11.75
C ALA A 731 -10.92 -8.66 -11.93
N GLN A 732 -10.76 -9.63 -12.84
CA GLN A 732 -11.63 -10.81 -12.88
C GLN A 732 -11.23 -11.81 -11.79
N ILE A 733 -9.94 -12.07 -11.61
CA ILE A 733 -9.40 -12.99 -10.60
C ILE A 733 -9.65 -12.45 -9.18
N ALA A 734 -9.52 -11.14 -8.96
CA ALA A 734 -9.78 -10.49 -7.68
C ALA A 734 -11.26 -10.50 -7.24
N ARG A 735 -12.15 -11.10 -8.05
CA ARG A 735 -13.56 -11.34 -7.73
C ARG A 735 -13.87 -12.81 -7.44
N THR A 736 -12.87 -13.68 -7.44
CA THR A 736 -13.07 -15.11 -7.16
C THR A 736 -12.72 -15.46 -5.72
N GLY A 737 -13.07 -16.67 -5.31
CA GLY A 737 -12.76 -17.18 -3.99
C GLY A 737 -11.43 -17.92 -4.04
N PRO A 738 -10.91 -18.33 -2.88
CA PRO A 738 -9.64 -19.04 -2.80
C PRO A 738 -9.61 -20.28 -3.71
N GLU A 739 -10.74 -20.94 -3.95
CA GLU A 739 -10.83 -22.05 -4.90
C GLU A 739 -10.34 -21.73 -6.32
N ILE A 740 -10.24 -20.44 -6.68
CA ILE A 740 -9.64 -19.95 -7.91
C ILE A 740 -8.31 -19.23 -7.66
N HIS A 741 -8.31 -18.13 -6.93
CA HIS A 741 -7.15 -17.22 -6.94
C HIS A 741 -5.97 -17.68 -6.10
N SER A 742 -6.13 -18.66 -5.20
CA SER A 742 -4.99 -19.26 -4.49
C SER A 742 -4.20 -20.26 -5.34
N TYR A 743 -4.67 -20.57 -6.56
CA TYR A 743 -4.04 -21.49 -7.50
C TYR A 743 -3.35 -20.74 -8.64
N ALA A 744 -2.02 -20.81 -8.70
CA ALA A 744 -1.20 -20.11 -9.70
C ALA A 744 -1.55 -20.48 -11.16
N ASP A 745 -1.97 -21.72 -11.42
CA ASP A 745 -2.37 -22.19 -12.76
C ASP A 745 -3.74 -21.66 -13.22
N LYS A 746 -4.50 -21.01 -12.33
CA LYS A 746 -5.78 -20.35 -12.67
C LYS A 746 -5.64 -18.87 -13.03
N TRP A 747 -4.43 -18.34 -12.89
CA TRP A 747 -4.15 -16.94 -13.23
C TRP A 747 -3.93 -16.78 -14.73
N ALA A 748 -4.22 -15.59 -15.23
CA ALA A 748 -3.99 -15.25 -16.63
C ALA A 748 -2.49 -15.19 -16.95
N ASP A 749 -2.15 -15.50 -18.20
CA ASP A 749 -0.78 -15.36 -18.71
C ASP A 749 -0.36 -13.88 -18.76
N ILE A 750 0.58 -13.50 -17.88
CA ILE A 750 1.11 -12.14 -17.76
C ILE A 750 2.14 -11.81 -18.86
N ARG A 751 2.63 -12.80 -19.60
CA ARG A 751 3.70 -12.58 -20.59
C ARG A 751 3.25 -11.64 -21.71
N GLY A 752 4.05 -10.62 -21.99
CA GLY A 752 3.70 -9.54 -22.93
C GLY A 752 2.66 -8.55 -22.38
N CYS A 753 2.39 -8.60 -21.07
CA CYS A 753 1.55 -7.64 -20.37
C CYS A 753 2.37 -6.80 -19.37
N TYR A 754 1.85 -5.62 -19.05
CA TYR A 754 2.38 -4.75 -18.00
C TYR A 754 1.40 -4.56 -16.85
N ILE A 755 1.93 -4.16 -15.70
CA ILE A 755 1.20 -3.61 -14.55
C ILE A 755 1.97 -2.37 -14.13
N TYR A 756 1.36 -1.19 -14.23
CA TYR A 756 1.93 0.11 -13.82
C TYR A 756 3.46 0.21 -14.04
N PRO A 757 3.93 0.14 -15.30
CA PRO A 757 5.35 0.03 -15.61
C PRO A 757 6.01 1.40 -15.63
N ASN A 758 7.31 1.45 -15.31
CA ASN A 758 8.17 2.61 -15.54
C ASN A 758 7.60 3.89 -14.93
N GLU A 759 7.28 3.83 -13.65
CA GLU A 759 6.75 4.96 -12.91
C GLU A 759 7.90 5.82 -12.38
N GLU A 760 7.60 7.08 -12.11
CA GLU A 760 8.58 7.98 -11.51
C GLU A 760 8.64 7.72 -10.00
N ASP A 761 9.84 7.58 -9.48
CA ASP A 761 10.09 7.57 -8.04
C ASP A 761 9.69 8.92 -7.41
N ARG A 762 9.62 8.99 -6.09
CA ARG A 762 9.14 10.21 -5.42
C ARG A 762 10.07 10.65 -4.31
N ILE A 763 10.36 11.95 -4.27
CA ILE A 763 11.00 12.62 -3.13
C ILE A 763 10.00 13.57 -2.48
N SER A 764 9.76 13.38 -1.18
CA SER A 764 8.89 14.23 -0.38
C SER A 764 9.71 14.86 0.74
N LEU A 765 9.92 16.17 0.66
CA LEU A 765 10.65 16.93 1.67
C LEU A 765 9.72 17.35 2.81
N ASN A 766 10.13 17.13 4.06
CA ASN A 766 9.44 17.56 5.26
C ASN A 766 9.76 19.03 5.54
N LEU A 767 8.73 19.86 5.66
CA LEU A 767 8.90 21.30 5.85
C LEU A 767 9.07 21.71 7.32
N GLY A 768 8.98 20.76 8.25
CA GLY A 768 9.08 21.01 9.69
C GLY A 768 7.85 21.65 10.33
N ASP A 769 6.78 21.86 9.57
CA ASP A 769 5.46 22.29 10.04
C ASP A 769 4.43 21.14 10.05
N GLY A 770 4.92 19.92 9.87
CA GLY A 770 4.12 18.71 9.70
C GLY A 770 3.64 18.50 8.26
N MET A 771 4.01 19.32 7.28
CA MET A 771 3.63 19.08 5.89
C MET A 771 4.81 18.56 5.06
N PHE A 772 4.52 17.66 4.13
CA PHE A 772 5.46 17.21 3.11
C PHE A 772 5.20 17.90 1.77
N ARG A 773 6.28 18.14 1.03
CA ARG A 773 6.27 18.71 -0.32
C ARG A 773 6.90 17.74 -1.29
N ASP A 774 6.23 17.45 -2.40
CA ASP A 774 6.83 16.73 -3.52
C ASP A 774 7.93 17.60 -4.17
N ALA A 775 9.18 17.14 -4.11
CA ALA A 775 10.35 17.81 -4.67
C ALA A 775 10.94 17.07 -5.88
N THR A 776 10.31 15.98 -6.32
CA THR A 776 10.80 15.05 -7.34
C THR A 776 11.31 15.76 -8.59
N SER A 777 10.45 16.57 -9.24
CA SER A 777 10.82 17.28 -10.46
C SER A 777 11.81 18.43 -10.22
N ALA A 778 11.72 19.10 -9.06
CA ALA A 778 12.59 20.23 -8.73
C ALA A 778 14.04 19.79 -8.50
N LEU A 779 14.24 18.57 -7.98
CA LEU A 779 15.54 17.98 -7.70
C LEU A 779 16.15 17.25 -8.91
N GLY A 780 15.41 17.12 -10.02
CA GLY A 780 15.85 16.35 -11.20
C GLY A 780 15.68 14.83 -11.06
N PHE A 781 14.97 14.36 -10.03
CA PHE A 781 14.74 12.93 -9.75
C PHE A 781 13.59 12.37 -10.60
N THR A 782 13.74 12.42 -11.93
CA THR A 782 12.62 12.20 -12.89
C THR A 782 12.75 10.93 -13.73
N HIS A 783 13.63 10.01 -13.31
CA HIS A 783 13.80 8.72 -13.98
C HIS A 783 12.51 7.89 -13.86
N LYS A 784 12.26 7.04 -14.86
CA LYS A 784 11.06 6.20 -14.92
C LYS A 784 11.48 4.75 -15.14
N ALA A 785 11.24 3.92 -14.15
CA ALA A 785 11.68 2.53 -14.14
C ALA A 785 10.79 1.66 -13.24
N ASN A 786 11.11 0.37 -13.14
CA ASN A 786 10.51 -0.52 -12.15
C ASN A 786 11.54 -0.71 -11.02
N THR A 787 11.50 0.19 -10.05
CA THR A 787 12.48 0.26 -8.95
C THR A 787 12.01 -0.51 -7.72
N ARG A 788 12.93 -0.87 -6.82
CA ARG A 788 12.62 -1.75 -5.68
C ARG A 788 13.09 -1.18 -4.35
N ALA A 789 14.36 -1.34 -4.02
CA ALA A 789 14.96 -0.86 -2.80
C ALA A 789 15.44 0.58 -2.97
N VAL A 790 15.34 1.35 -1.88
CA VAL A 790 15.95 2.69 -1.76
C VAL A 790 16.85 2.66 -0.54
N ALA A 791 18.13 2.97 -0.71
CA ALA A 791 19.07 3.16 0.38
C ALA A 791 19.62 4.59 0.33
N MET A 792 19.75 5.20 1.51
CA MET A 792 20.38 6.51 1.67
C MET A 792 21.69 6.35 2.44
N ALA A 793 22.74 7.03 1.99
CA ALA A 793 24.03 7.03 2.65
C ALA A 793 24.86 8.25 2.27
N ASP A 794 25.77 8.65 3.14
CA ASP A 794 26.78 9.67 2.83
C ASP A 794 28.04 8.95 2.31
N PHE A 795 28.13 8.73 1.00
CA PHE A 795 29.18 7.88 0.40
C PHE A 795 30.56 8.55 0.36
N GLU A 796 30.62 9.88 0.48
CA GLU A 796 31.88 10.64 0.44
C GLU A 796 32.25 11.29 1.79
N ASN A 797 31.40 11.10 2.82
CA ASN A 797 31.54 11.69 4.15
C ASN A 797 31.51 13.24 4.14
N ASP A 798 30.75 13.85 3.22
CA ASP A 798 30.56 15.30 3.11
C ASP A 798 29.30 15.83 3.81
N GLY A 799 28.47 14.91 4.31
CA GLY A 799 27.35 15.15 5.22
C GLY A 799 26.01 15.39 4.56
N ASP A 800 25.89 15.21 3.25
CA ASP A 800 24.62 15.08 2.57
C ASP A 800 24.35 13.63 2.18
N LEU A 801 23.11 13.19 2.44
CA LEU A 801 22.71 11.82 2.12
C LEU A 801 22.48 11.68 0.62
N ASP A 802 23.25 10.81 -0.01
CA ASP A 802 23.07 10.33 -1.38
C ASP A 802 21.98 9.26 -1.45
N ILE A 803 21.51 8.98 -2.66
CA ILE A 803 20.42 8.04 -2.90
C ILE A 803 20.86 6.94 -3.86
N LEU A 804 20.75 5.69 -3.42
CA LEU A 804 20.84 4.50 -4.25
C LEU A 804 19.45 3.89 -4.43
N VAL A 805 19.05 3.64 -5.67
CA VAL A 805 17.81 2.96 -6.01
C VAL A 805 18.11 1.73 -6.85
N THR A 806 17.62 0.56 -6.43
CA THR A 806 17.75 -0.64 -7.24
C THR A 806 16.68 -0.69 -8.34
N ASN A 807 17.09 -1.15 -9.52
CA ASN A 807 16.22 -1.32 -10.67
C ASN A 807 16.14 -2.80 -11.01
N GLN A 808 14.91 -3.33 -11.00
CA GLN A 808 14.66 -4.76 -11.13
C GLN A 808 15.23 -5.34 -12.44
N PHE A 809 15.31 -4.53 -13.49
CA PHE A 809 15.61 -4.99 -14.85
C PHE A 809 16.76 -4.24 -15.54
N ASP A 810 17.42 -3.31 -14.84
CA ASP A 810 18.50 -2.48 -15.38
C ASP A 810 19.57 -2.18 -14.31
N ASP A 811 20.55 -1.37 -14.66
CA ASP A 811 21.53 -0.84 -13.72
C ASP A 811 20.85 -0.09 -12.54
N PRO A 812 21.37 -0.21 -11.30
CA PRO A 812 20.93 0.65 -10.19
C PRO A 812 21.16 2.14 -10.51
N PHE A 813 20.31 3.00 -9.97
CA PHE A 813 20.49 4.44 -10.05
C PHE A 813 21.20 4.95 -8.80
N LEU A 814 22.27 5.71 -8.99
CA LEU A 814 23.01 6.36 -7.92
C LEU A 814 22.97 7.88 -8.12
N TYR A 815 22.54 8.60 -7.09
CA TYR A 815 22.39 10.04 -7.10
C TYR A 815 23.30 10.65 -6.05
N LYS A 816 24.22 11.49 -6.51
CA LYS A 816 24.97 12.39 -5.64
C LYS A 816 24.06 13.53 -5.18
N ASN A 817 23.92 13.70 -3.88
CA ASN A 817 23.31 14.90 -3.31
C ASN A 817 24.30 16.06 -3.36
N ASN A 818 23.78 17.28 -3.55
CA ASN A 818 24.60 18.49 -3.61
C ASN A 818 23.90 19.56 -2.78
N VAL A 819 24.05 19.46 -1.47
CA VAL A 819 23.58 20.48 -0.52
C VAL A 819 24.68 21.53 -0.34
N THR A 820 24.33 22.81 -0.37
CA THR A 820 25.30 23.90 -0.19
C THR A 820 24.91 24.83 0.94
N GLY A 821 25.91 25.31 1.68
CA GLY A 821 25.69 26.28 2.76
C GLY A 821 24.70 25.75 3.79
N LYS A 822 24.89 24.50 4.24
CA LYS A 822 24.22 23.88 5.39
C LYS A 822 25.27 23.31 6.33
N LYS A 823 24.92 23.11 7.61
CA LYS A 823 25.77 22.48 8.60
C LYS A 823 25.18 21.13 8.99
N TRP A 824 26.01 20.25 9.50
CA TRP A 824 25.58 18.93 9.94
C TRP A 824 26.45 18.43 11.09
N ILE A 825 25.97 17.43 11.83
CA ILE A 825 26.77 16.68 12.80
C ILE A 825 26.43 15.20 12.62
N GLY A 826 27.45 14.38 12.42
CA GLY A 826 27.33 12.94 12.29
C GLY A 826 27.81 12.20 13.54
N PHE A 827 27.30 11.00 13.79
CA PHE A 827 27.70 10.14 14.89
C PHE A 827 27.90 8.70 14.44
N VAL A 828 29.02 8.12 14.87
CA VAL A 828 29.30 6.67 14.78
C VAL A 828 29.34 6.15 16.20
N LEU A 829 28.30 5.44 16.64
CA LEU A 829 28.28 4.87 17.98
C LEU A 829 28.92 3.49 18.00
N GLU A 830 29.67 3.22 19.06
CA GLU A 830 30.28 1.92 19.32
C GLU A 830 29.85 1.45 20.72
N GLY A 831 28.98 0.45 20.75
CA GLY A 831 28.58 -0.19 22.00
C GLY A 831 29.72 -0.97 22.63
N ASN A 832 29.58 -1.33 23.90
CA ASN A 832 30.65 -2.01 24.62
C ASN A 832 30.79 -3.51 24.28
N GLY A 833 29.85 -4.09 23.53
CA GLY A 833 29.81 -5.50 23.13
C GLY A 833 29.48 -6.46 24.29
N LYS A 834 28.91 -5.95 25.39
CA LYS A 834 28.54 -6.74 26.58
C LYS A 834 27.08 -6.62 26.94
N ASN A 835 26.57 -5.41 26.92
CA ASN A 835 25.18 -5.09 27.25
C ASN A 835 24.60 -4.05 26.29
N THR A 836 25.39 -3.59 25.34
CA THR A 836 24.93 -2.95 24.11
C THR A 836 25.80 -3.58 23.03
N ASN A 837 25.19 -4.07 21.96
CA ASN A 837 25.94 -4.67 20.86
C ASN A 837 26.88 -3.62 20.23
N ARG A 838 27.90 -4.05 19.52
CA ARG A 838 28.95 -3.16 19.01
C ARG A 838 28.43 -2.09 18.05
N ASP A 839 27.44 -2.42 17.22
CA ASP A 839 26.75 -1.46 16.34
C ASP A 839 25.77 -0.52 17.08
N ALA A 840 25.61 -0.68 18.39
CA ALA A 840 24.76 0.14 19.24
C ALA A 840 23.28 0.20 18.82
N VAL A 841 22.77 -0.87 18.18
CA VAL A 841 21.37 -1.00 17.76
C VAL A 841 20.43 -0.78 18.95
N GLY A 842 19.36 -0.02 18.73
CA GLY A 842 18.39 0.40 19.75
C GLY A 842 18.82 1.61 20.59
N SER A 843 20.05 2.11 20.41
CA SER A 843 20.50 3.33 21.10
C SER A 843 19.94 4.59 20.44
N LYS A 844 19.55 5.58 21.24
CA LYS A 844 19.00 6.87 20.80
C LYS A 844 20.03 7.98 20.94
N VAL A 845 20.15 8.82 19.92
CA VAL A 845 20.95 10.05 19.91
C VAL A 845 20.00 11.23 19.93
N ILE A 846 20.11 12.08 20.96
CA ILE A 846 19.28 13.26 21.16
C ILE A 846 20.17 14.49 21.04
N LEU A 847 20.00 15.25 19.97
CA LEU A 847 20.75 16.48 19.72
C LEU A 847 19.94 17.69 20.19
N HIS A 848 20.51 18.47 21.09
CA HIS A 848 19.97 19.75 21.52
C HIS A 848 20.83 20.90 21.00
N TYR A 849 20.19 21.93 20.46
CA TYR A 849 20.86 23.15 20.04
C TYR A 849 19.92 24.36 20.14
N THR A 850 20.50 25.55 20.32
CA THR A 850 19.76 26.80 20.31
C THR A 850 19.89 27.45 18.94
N LYS A 851 18.79 27.62 18.21
CA LYS A 851 18.70 28.37 16.96
C LYS A 851 17.88 29.63 17.20
N ASN A 852 18.45 30.81 16.91
CA ASN A 852 17.77 32.09 17.11
C ASN A 852 17.17 32.29 18.51
N GLY A 853 17.86 31.79 19.54
CA GLY A 853 17.41 31.87 20.94
C GLY A 853 16.29 30.89 21.31
N LYS A 854 15.84 30.01 20.40
CA LYS A 854 14.90 28.92 20.67
C LYS A 854 15.66 27.60 20.77
N LEU A 855 15.27 26.76 21.72
CA LEU A 855 15.78 25.41 21.85
C LEU A 855 15.12 24.51 20.79
N HIS A 856 15.93 23.76 20.06
CA HIS A 856 15.52 22.71 19.14
C HIS A 856 16.06 21.37 19.64
N THR A 857 15.33 20.30 19.34
CA THR A 857 15.71 18.93 19.69
C THR A 857 15.42 18.03 18.50
N GLN A 858 16.40 17.21 18.14
CA GLN A 858 16.24 16.16 17.12
C GLN A 858 16.60 14.83 17.76
N ILE A 859 15.88 13.77 17.40
CA ILE A 859 16.10 12.41 17.90
C ILE A 859 16.29 11.46 16.72
N ARG A 860 17.24 10.54 16.85
CA ARG A 860 17.46 9.42 15.93
C ARG A 860 17.80 8.17 16.72
N GLU A 861 17.23 7.03 16.35
CA GLU A 861 17.55 5.72 16.92
C GLU A 861 18.36 4.90 15.91
N ILE A 862 19.36 4.18 16.40
CA ILE A 862 20.19 3.29 15.57
C ILE A 862 19.46 1.99 15.32
N ARG A 863 19.37 1.60 14.06
CA ARG A 863 18.77 0.34 13.60
C ARG A 863 19.53 -0.21 12.41
N LEU A 864 19.35 -1.50 12.13
CA LEU A 864 19.96 -2.13 10.97
C LEU A 864 19.13 -1.86 9.71
N THR A 865 17.98 -2.51 9.58
CA THR A 865 17.14 -2.34 8.38
C THR A 865 16.02 -1.33 8.64
N ASN A 866 15.75 -0.47 7.66
CA ASN A 866 14.71 0.55 7.72
C ASN A 866 14.13 0.78 6.31
N GLY A 867 12.96 0.22 6.05
CA GLY A 867 12.31 0.20 4.74
C GLY A 867 12.08 -1.21 4.18
N PHE A 868 11.94 -1.33 2.86
CA PHE A 868 11.75 -2.59 2.13
C PHE A 868 12.99 -2.88 1.30
N LEU A 869 13.55 -4.09 1.49
CA LEU A 869 14.73 -4.55 0.78
C LEU A 869 15.95 -3.61 0.90
N ALA A 870 16.01 -2.82 1.97
CA ALA A 870 17.04 -1.81 2.12
C ALA A 870 17.58 -1.72 3.54
N MET A 871 18.89 -1.57 3.64
CA MET A 871 19.60 -1.06 4.81
C MET A 871 20.40 0.15 4.34
N GLY A 872 20.02 1.34 4.81
CA GLY A 872 20.79 2.56 4.58
C GLY A 872 22.00 2.65 5.49
N ASP A 873 22.65 3.81 5.46
CA ASP A 873 23.75 4.12 6.37
C ASP A 873 23.30 4.05 7.84
N ASN A 874 24.03 3.28 8.64
CA ASN A 874 23.74 3.08 10.07
C ASN A 874 24.33 4.20 10.94
N ARG A 875 25.14 5.09 10.37
CA ARG A 875 25.65 6.27 11.03
C ARG A 875 24.54 7.30 11.13
N VAL A 876 24.46 7.96 12.28
CA VAL A 876 23.41 8.95 12.52
C VAL A 876 23.85 10.30 12.00
N LEU A 877 23.02 10.96 11.20
CA LEU A 877 23.28 12.30 10.68
C LEU A 877 22.17 13.27 11.09
N PHE A 878 22.56 14.45 11.55
CA PHE A 878 21.66 15.55 11.89
C PHE A 878 21.98 16.76 11.02
N GLY A 879 21.02 17.18 10.20
CA GLY A 879 21.06 18.46 9.53
C GLY A 879 20.84 19.61 10.49
N LEU A 880 21.63 20.67 10.31
CA LEU A 880 21.56 21.91 11.02
C LEU A 880 21.36 23.01 9.99
N GLU A 881 20.11 23.38 9.78
CA GLU A 881 19.72 24.40 8.81
C GLU A 881 20.52 25.70 9.01
N ASP A 882 21.33 26.07 8.02
CA ASP A 882 22.26 27.22 8.07
C ASP A 882 21.56 28.55 7.75
N GLY A 883 22.14 29.64 8.28
CA GLY A 883 21.65 31.02 8.16
C GLY A 883 21.43 31.75 9.48
N GLU A 884 21.55 31.05 10.63
CA GLU A 884 21.22 31.60 11.95
C GLU A 884 22.24 31.21 13.03
N ASN A 885 22.39 32.03 14.07
CA ASN A 885 23.35 31.78 15.17
C ASN A 885 22.98 30.51 15.96
N ILE A 886 23.55 29.37 15.58
CA ILE A 886 23.47 28.11 16.35
C ILE A 886 24.43 28.21 17.53
N THR A 887 23.91 27.99 18.73
CA THR A 887 24.70 27.97 19.98
C THR A 887 24.24 26.84 20.90
N ASN A 888 24.99 26.57 21.97
CA ASN A 888 24.64 25.57 23.00
C ASN A 888 24.34 24.17 22.44
N ILE A 889 25.22 23.68 21.56
CA ILE A 889 25.10 22.32 21.03
C ILE A 889 25.51 21.32 22.12
N SER A 890 24.63 20.37 22.41
CA SER A 890 24.92 19.24 23.30
C SER A 890 24.21 18.00 22.79
N VAL A 891 24.82 16.84 22.96
CA VAL A 891 24.20 15.56 22.61
C VAL A 891 24.06 14.68 23.84
N GLU A 892 22.92 14.03 23.95
CA GLU A 892 22.60 13.01 24.94
C GLU A 892 22.44 11.67 24.22
N ILE A 893 23.24 10.68 24.62
CA ILE A 893 23.15 9.31 24.09
C ILE A 893 22.49 8.44 25.13
N HIS A 894 21.37 7.82 24.74
CA HIS A 894 20.73 6.75 25.48
C HIS A 894 21.14 5.43 24.86
N TRP A 895 22.07 4.75 25.48
CA TRP A 895 22.46 3.41 25.06
C TRP A 895 21.30 2.43 25.28
N HIS A 896 21.21 1.39 24.45
CA HIS A 896 20.13 0.39 24.51
C HIS A 896 19.91 -0.21 25.92
N ASN A 897 20.97 -0.33 26.73
CA ASN A 897 20.87 -0.80 28.12
C ASN A 897 20.32 0.23 29.14
N GLY A 898 19.87 1.40 28.68
CA GLY A 898 19.37 2.51 29.50
C GLY A 898 20.46 3.39 30.11
N LYS A 899 21.75 3.16 29.84
CA LYS A 899 22.81 4.10 30.26
C LYS A 899 22.70 5.40 29.47
N ARG A 900 22.87 6.52 30.17
CA ARG A 900 22.98 7.86 29.58
C ARG A 900 24.43 8.31 29.50
N GLN A 901 24.80 8.96 28.40
CA GLN A 901 26.10 9.64 28.23
C GLN A 901 25.89 11.01 27.58
N ASP A 902 26.36 12.07 28.25
CA ASP A 902 26.27 13.45 27.75
C ASP A 902 27.61 13.91 27.15
N ILE A 903 27.55 14.63 26.03
CA ILE A 903 28.72 15.20 25.34
C ILE A 903 28.46 16.66 25.00
N PHE A 904 29.45 17.52 25.28
CA PHE A 904 29.34 18.98 25.19
C PHE A 904 30.32 19.64 24.22
N GLN A 905 31.26 18.88 23.65
CA GLN A 905 32.26 19.39 22.71
C GLN A 905 32.09 18.65 21.39
N LEU A 906 31.49 19.32 20.41
CA LEU A 906 31.21 18.78 19.09
C LEU A 906 31.64 19.81 18.03
N ASP A 907 32.39 19.32 17.05
CA ASP A 907 32.72 20.07 15.86
C ASP A 907 31.62 19.86 14.81
N MET A 908 31.16 20.95 14.22
CA MET A 908 30.23 20.88 13.07
C MET A 908 30.95 20.32 11.84
N ASN A 909 30.17 19.71 10.95
CA ASN A 909 30.59 19.11 9.69
C ASN A 909 31.60 17.98 9.89
N ASN A 910 31.32 17.11 10.84
CA ASN A 910 32.18 15.98 11.16
C ASN A 910 31.36 14.83 11.74
N TYR A 911 31.86 13.61 11.52
CA TYR A 911 31.42 12.42 12.21
C TYR A 911 32.17 12.27 13.53
N HIS A 912 31.42 12.13 14.63
CA HIS A 912 31.95 11.89 15.96
C HIS A 912 31.84 10.41 16.31
N LYS A 913 32.98 9.73 16.44
CA LYS A 913 33.00 8.34 16.92
C LYS A 913 32.91 8.32 18.45
N ILE A 914 31.81 7.78 18.98
CA ILE A 914 31.55 7.72 20.42
C ILE A 914 31.48 6.28 20.87
N ARG A 915 32.33 5.91 21.83
CA ARG A 915 32.32 4.58 22.45
C ARG A 915 31.65 4.61 23.81
N GLN A 916 30.81 3.62 24.08
CA GLN A 916 30.20 3.41 25.40
C GLN A 916 31.26 3.06 26.44
N GLN A 917 31.15 3.69 27.63
CA GLN A 917 32.04 3.44 28.78
C GLN A 917 31.60 2.26 29.67
#